data_AF-A0A5Q4D901-F1
#
_entry.id   AF-A0A5Q4D901-F1
#
_cell.length_a   1.000
_cell.length_b   1.000
_cell.length_c   1.000
_cell.angle_alpha   90.00
_cell.angle_beta   90.00
_cell.angle_gamma   90.00
#
_symmetry.space_group_name_H-M   'P 1'
#
loop_
_entity.id
_entity.type
_entity.pdbx_description
1 polymer ?
#
loop_
_entity_poly.entity_id
_entity_poly.type
_entity_poly.pdbx_seq_one_letter_code
_entity_poly.pdbx_strand_id
1 'polypeptide(L)'
;MKKFLKKLMGDKHEREVKKLGPLVDEINENFRELEGLTDEELRAKTDEFRAYIAEQTQPFEDEIVEVRKVRADTVEIPARERLTAQIQKLQEERDEALHQALDDLLPEAFAVVKDGCRRLFGREVPVTGQMIKWEMIPYDVQLVGGIALHRGTAAEMQTGEGKTLTATLPLYLNALAGRGAHLVTVNTYLAQRDAEWMGALYKFLGLSIGVIDLHDPGTEARREAYAADITYGTNNEFGFDYLRDNMVHQLDRRVQRGHFYAIIDEVDSILVDEARTPLIISGPVSRDTHTVYKQYNPLVSALYKKQLTLASELMGKAEQALKEEGREWEAAEAMLAVRRGTPRNRRLLKLFADDPKVQSLVQKFEADLMREKRLHEVDENVLFAMDEKGHNVHLSDRGIEELSPGEPDAFVIPDLSEMIGQIQEDEGLTAEEKKEQIDALEQEFARKSERMHVIHQLLKAYALFQRDEQYIISDDGQVVIVDEFTGRQMSGRRWSDGLHQAVEAKEGVEVKGETQTLATVTIQNYFRLFDKLSGMTGTAETEENEFHQIYNLDVLVIPTNRPVVRDDRNDLIFRTKREKYNAILDEIERMNKLELPVLVGTTNVDVSETLARMLKRRGIRHNVLNAKQHAREADIIAAAGQPGAVTIATNMAGRGTDIKLGAGVTDARTVGWAKAKGLDLEDLPPLDPGRWADLATRPDDHLIDPGGLQILGSERHESRRIDRQLRGRAGRQGDPGSSQFFLSLEDDLMRLFGSERIANAMEKWGAEEGEVITHGLVTKSIERAQRRVEGNNFEARKRLLDYDDVMNQQREVIYDLRLFALDGGEDLRGELWEMVDTAVREVVDEFVDPEVRAESWDMAGLRRRLLMDFFILADALPEKEEDAFDFVDRDEVMEAVIPAARKQFERKLEDFGEYSERIQSWILLSVIDDKWKDHLYDLDSLKASISFRGWGQKDPLIEYKKEAYDMFVDLMTDIRKTLTSLFYRAQVGAPQPQPRQPQRLAYSGPAETDAASGVAAAASQRPRQDPRGARLDPVGVAASARTARPEEDSGGIASGAAAGMGGPDPASLQTNRGGSSSPQEPVTVPDEPGRNDPCPCGSGKKYKKCHGRAG
;
A
#
# COMPACT_ATOMS: atom_id res chain seq x y z
N MET A 1 44.69 -1.96 -0.74
CA MET A 1 44.13 -2.59 -1.95
C MET A 1 42.73 -2.12 -2.29
N LYS A 2 41.61 -2.53 -1.64
CA LYS A 2 40.24 -2.22 -2.11
C LYS A 2 39.99 -0.77 -2.61
N LYS A 3 40.34 0.28 -1.84
CA LYS A 3 40.21 1.69 -2.29
C LYS A 3 41.03 2.04 -3.55
N PHE A 4 42.18 1.39 -3.77
CA PHE A 4 43.03 1.62 -4.94
C PHE A 4 42.48 0.90 -6.18
N LEU A 5 41.99 -0.34 -6.03
CA LEU A 5 41.25 -1.02 -7.10
C LEU A 5 39.97 -0.28 -7.49
N LYS A 6 39.18 0.19 -6.51
CA LYS A 6 37.95 0.97 -6.81
C LYS A 6 38.28 2.27 -7.56
N LYS A 7 39.39 2.95 -7.23
CA LYS A 7 39.85 4.15 -7.96
C LYS A 7 40.51 3.87 -9.32
N LEU A 8 40.83 2.60 -9.64
CA LEU A 8 41.53 2.22 -10.88
C LEU A 8 40.63 1.45 -11.87
N MET A 9 39.52 0.87 -11.40
CA MET A 9 38.50 0.20 -12.21
C MET A 9 37.13 0.89 -12.19
N GLY A 10 36.94 1.93 -11.38
CA GLY A 10 35.64 2.56 -11.15
C GLY A 10 34.65 1.73 -10.32
N ASP A 11 33.49 2.31 -10.05
CA ASP A 11 32.34 1.72 -9.34
C ASP A 11 31.49 0.76 -10.21
N LYS A 12 30.44 0.13 -9.64
CA LYS A 12 29.41 -0.63 -10.41
C LYS A 12 28.83 0.28 -11.50
N HIS A 13 28.13 1.34 -11.08
CA HIS A 13 27.40 2.23 -11.97
C HIS A 13 28.32 2.98 -12.97
N GLU A 14 29.52 3.41 -12.56
CA GLU A 14 30.49 4.06 -13.47
C GLU A 14 30.88 3.17 -14.66
N ARG A 15 30.95 1.84 -14.47
CA ARG A 15 31.24 0.90 -15.57
C ARG A 15 30.03 0.68 -16.46
N GLU A 16 28.85 0.53 -15.88
CA GLU A 16 27.61 0.32 -16.64
C GLU A 16 27.28 1.56 -17.50
N VAL A 17 27.34 2.76 -16.93
CA VAL A 17 27.22 4.03 -17.68
C VAL A 17 28.26 4.10 -18.81
N LYS A 18 29.50 3.65 -18.57
CA LYS A 18 30.53 3.61 -19.62
C LYS A 18 30.23 2.59 -20.74
N LYS A 19 29.49 1.50 -20.49
CA LYS A 19 29.02 0.59 -21.56
C LYS A 19 27.97 1.25 -22.46
N LEU A 20 27.21 2.21 -21.94
CA LEU A 20 26.18 2.94 -22.68
C LEU A 20 26.76 4.07 -23.56
N GLY A 21 28.03 4.43 -23.40
CA GLY A 21 28.71 5.46 -24.17
C GLY A 21 28.52 5.36 -25.70
N PRO A 22 28.84 4.22 -26.34
CA PRO A 22 28.68 4.07 -27.79
C PRO A 22 27.25 4.28 -28.29
N LEU A 23 26.25 3.86 -27.51
CA LEU A 23 24.83 4.05 -27.84
C LEU A 23 24.42 5.53 -27.72
N VAL A 24 25.01 6.27 -26.77
CA VAL A 24 24.83 7.72 -26.63
C VAL A 24 25.57 8.48 -27.74
N ASP A 25 26.74 8.01 -28.19
CA ASP A 25 27.44 8.54 -29.35
C ASP A 25 26.59 8.34 -30.63
N GLU A 26 25.98 7.15 -30.81
CA GLU A 26 25.12 6.79 -31.93
C GLU A 26 23.81 7.61 -31.97
N ILE A 27 23.14 7.82 -30.83
CA ILE A 27 21.99 8.76 -30.73
C ILE A 27 22.44 10.17 -31.14
N ASN A 28 23.63 10.59 -30.73
CA ASN A 28 24.19 11.91 -31.06
C ASN A 28 24.68 12.03 -32.52
N GLU A 29 24.89 10.93 -33.23
CA GLU A 29 25.18 10.91 -34.66
C GLU A 29 23.88 10.99 -35.46
N ASN A 30 22.91 10.11 -35.20
CA ASN A 30 21.56 10.18 -35.79
C ASN A 30 20.93 11.58 -35.62
N PHE A 31 21.04 12.18 -34.44
CA PHE A 31 20.52 13.53 -34.15
C PHE A 31 21.09 14.63 -35.08
N ARG A 32 22.32 14.47 -35.60
CA ARG A 32 22.92 15.42 -36.56
C ARG A 32 22.37 15.22 -37.98
N GLU A 33 22.03 13.99 -38.35
CA GLU A 33 21.47 13.68 -39.67
C GLU A 33 20.01 14.19 -39.80
N LEU A 34 19.25 14.15 -38.69
CA LEU A 34 17.89 14.69 -38.60
C LEU A 34 17.81 16.23 -38.74
N GLU A 35 18.92 16.98 -38.63
CA GLU A 35 18.90 18.45 -38.75
C GLU A 35 18.36 18.94 -40.11
N GLY A 36 18.47 18.13 -41.17
CA GLY A 36 18.01 18.46 -42.51
C GLY A 36 16.51 18.28 -42.77
N LEU A 37 15.77 17.58 -41.88
CA LEU A 37 14.35 17.26 -42.09
C LEU A 37 13.43 18.46 -41.80
N THR A 38 12.27 18.50 -42.44
CA THR A 38 11.14 19.38 -42.06
C THR A 38 10.43 18.88 -40.79
N ASP A 39 9.60 19.74 -40.18
CA ASP A 39 8.77 19.35 -39.02
C ASP A 39 7.73 18.26 -39.40
N GLU A 40 7.34 18.15 -40.68
CA GLU A 40 6.44 17.10 -41.17
C GLU A 40 7.17 15.77 -41.38
N GLU A 41 8.39 15.79 -41.95
CA GLU A 41 9.22 14.58 -42.12
C GLU A 41 9.70 14.01 -40.78
N LEU A 42 10.07 14.86 -39.80
CA LEU A 42 10.41 14.39 -38.45
C LEU A 42 9.20 13.73 -37.76
N ARG A 43 7.98 14.24 -37.99
CA ARG A 43 6.77 13.61 -37.46
C ARG A 43 6.44 12.29 -38.15
N ALA A 44 6.70 12.17 -39.46
CA ALA A 44 6.46 10.94 -40.22
C ALA A 44 7.31 9.74 -39.73
N LYS A 45 8.45 9.99 -39.08
CA LYS A 45 9.26 8.94 -38.41
C LYS A 45 8.46 8.14 -37.37
N THR A 46 7.50 8.75 -36.68
CA THR A 46 6.60 8.04 -35.75
C THR A 46 5.80 6.94 -36.44
N ASP A 47 5.33 7.19 -37.67
CA ASP A 47 4.56 6.22 -38.45
C ASP A 47 5.48 5.17 -39.13
N GLU A 48 6.69 5.57 -39.53
CA GLU A 48 7.75 4.67 -40.03
C GLU A 48 8.16 3.64 -38.97
N PHE A 49 8.43 4.08 -37.74
CA PHE A 49 8.78 3.20 -36.62
C PHE A 49 7.63 2.26 -36.23
N ARG A 50 6.38 2.74 -36.27
CA ARG A 50 5.18 1.92 -36.06
C ARG A 50 5.03 0.82 -37.12
N ALA A 51 5.28 1.15 -38.38
CA ALA A 51 5.27 0.16 -39.46
C ALA A 51 6.36 -0.91 -39.29
N TYR A 52 7.57 -0.52 -38.87
CA TYR A 52 8.65 -1.46 -38.59
C TYR A 52 8.32 -2.43 -37.43
N ILE A 53 7.79 -1.92 -36.32
CA ILE A 53 7.37 -2.76 -35.18
C ILE A 53 6.28 -3.75 -35.63
N ALA A 54 5.26 -3.28 -36.36
CA ALA A 54 4.20 -4.14 -36.87
C ALA A 54 4.72 -5.21 -37.85
N GLU A 55 5.72 -4.91 -38.69
CA GLU A 55 6.37 -5.91 -39.56
C GLU A 55 7.03 -7.04 -38.76
N GLN A 56 7.56 -6.75 -37.55
CA GLN A 56 8.14 -7.78 -36.68
C GLN A 56 7.09 -8.55 -35.85
N THR A 57 6.01 -7.91 -35.39
CA THR A 57 5.04 -8.54 -34.45
C THR A 57 3.83 -9.18 -35.11
N GLN A 58 3.33 -8.63 -36.22
CA GLN A 58 2.09 -9.10 -36.87
C GLN A 58 2.06 -10.60 -37.20
N PRO A 59 3.15 -11.25 -37.67
CA PRO A 59 3.11 -12.69 -37.99
C PRO A 59 2.71 -13.58 -36.80
N PHE A 60 3.13 -13.19 -35.59
CA PHE A 60 2.77 -13.90 -34.37
C PHE A 60 1.36 -13.56 -33.90
N GLU A 61 0.93 -12.30 -34.03
CA GLU A 61 -0.45 -11.90 -33.70
C GLU A 61 -1.48 -12.61 -34.59
N ASP A 62 -1.20 -12.76 -35.88
CA ASP A 62 -2.01 -13.53 -36.82
C ASP A 62 -2.09 -15.01 -36.41
N GLU A 63 -0.96 -15.65 -36.04
CA GLU A 63 -0.97 -17.05 -35.58
C GLU A 63 -1.73 -17.20 -34.24
N ILE A 64 -1.55 -16.28 -33.29
CA ILE A 64 -2.30 -16.26 -32.01
C ILE A 64 -3.82 -16.19 -32.27
N VAL A 65 -4.24 -15.36 -33.23
CA VAL A 65 -5.66 -15.23 -33.61
C VAL A 65 -6.21 -16.50 -34.23
N GLU A 66 -5.45 -17.21 -35.09
CA GLU A 66 -5.89 -18.49 -35.65
C GLU A 66 -5.91 -19.61 -34.60
N VAL A 67 -4.88 -19.74 -33.75
CA VAL A 67 -4.84 -20.77 -32.69
C VAL A 67 -5.96 -20.55 -31.66
N ARG A 68 -6.32 -19.30 -31.35
CA ARG A 68 -7.48 -18.97 -30.50
C ARG A 68 -8.81 -19.43 -31.10
N LYS A 69 -9.02 -19.29 -32.41
CA LYS A 69 -10.22 -19.82 -33.09
C LYS A 69 -10.28 -21.35 -32.99
N VAL A 70 -9.16 -22.02 -33.31
CA VAL A 70 -9.06 -23.49 -33.20
C VAL A 70 -9.29 -23.96 -31.76
N ARG A 71 -8.86 -23.19 -30.73
CA ARG A 71 -9.15 -23.52 -29.33
C ARG A 71 -10.65 -23.44 -29.02
N ALA A 72 -11.34 -22.39 -29.46
CA ALA A 72 -12.78 -22.25 -29.23
C ALA A 72 -13.56 -23.44 -29.83
N ASP A 73 -13.28 -23.80 -31.09
CA ASP A 73 -13.88 -24.94 -31.79
C ASP A 73 -13.54 -26.32 -31.16
N THR A 74 -12.57 -26.39 -30.24
CA THR A 74 -12.05 -27.66 -29.68
C THR A 74 -12.73 -28.04 -28.36
N VAL A 75 -13.34 -29.24 -28.35
CA VAL A 75 -14.08 -29.81 -27.22
C VAL A 75 -13.24 -30.74 -26.32
N GLU A 76 -12.16 -31.33 -26.82
CA GLU A 76 -11.30 -32.23 -26.02
C GLU A 76 -10.35 -31.43 -25.11
N ILE A 77 -10.47 -31.60 -23.78
CA ILE A 77 -9.66 -30.87 -22.78
C ILE A 77 -8.15 -30.98 -23.05
N PRO A 78 -7.55 -32.17 -23.29
CA PRO A 78 -6.11 -32.30 -23.56
C PRO A 78 -5.64 -31.71 -24.90
N ALA A 79 -6.58 -31.28 -25.76
CA ALA A 79 -6.29 -30.50 -26.96
C ALA A 79 -6.43 -28.99 -26.69
N ARG A 80 -7.44 -28.57 -25.91
CA ARG A 80 -7.59 -27.18 -25.43
C ARG A 80 -6.36 -26.72 -24.65
N GLU A 81 -5.85 -27.55 -23.72
CA GLU A 81 -4.60 -27.32 -22.97
C GLU A 81 -3.41 -27.02 -23.88
N ARG A 82 -3.19 -27.87 -24.90
CA ARG A 82 -2.06 -27.73 -25.85
C ARG A 82 -2.16 -26.47 -26.70
N LEU A 83 -3.37 -26.12 -27.12
CA LEU A 83 -3.62 -24.90 -27.88
C LEU A 83 -3.40 -23.64 -27.02
N THR A 84 -3.79 -23.69 -25.74
CA THR A 84 -3.46 -22.63 -24.76
C THR A 84 -1.95 -22.49 -24.56
N ALA A 85 -1.22 -23.60 -24.39
CA ALA A 85 0.25 -23.57 -24.28
C ALA A 85 0.93 -23.04 -25.57
N GLN A 86 0.37 -23.33 -26.76
CA GLN A 86 0.83 -22.75 -28.02
C GLN A 86 0.56 -21.24 -28.07
N ILE A 87 -0.62 -20.79 -27.64
CA ILE A 87 -0.97 -19.35 -27.55
C ILE A 87 0.00 -18.62 -26.63
N GLN A 88 0.31 -19.18 -25.44
CA GLN A 88 1.28 -18.60 -24.51
C GLN A 88 2.67 -18.48 -25.17
N LYS A 89 3.18 -19.56 -25.77
CA LYS A 89 4.50 -19.56 -26.42
C LYS A 89 4.57 -18.52 -27.55
N LEU A 90 3.53 -18.38 -28.37
CA LEU A 90 3.48 -17.37 -29.42
C LEU A 90 3.42 -15.95 -28.84
N GLN A 91 2.73 -15.75 -27.71
CA GLN A 91 2.73 -14.47 -26.99
C GLN A 91 4.12 -14.10 -26.46
N GLU A 92 4.87 -15.08 -25.94
CA GLU A 92 6.26 -14.93 -25.51
C GLU A 92 7.18 -14.57 -26.69
N GLU A 93 7.15 -15.33 -27.79
CA GLU A 93 7.96 -15.07 -28.99
C GLU A 93 7.66 -13.69 -29.63
N ARG A 94 6.39 -13.27 -29.61
CA ARG A 94 5.97 -11.91 -30.02
C ARG A 94 6.50 -10.83 -29.08
N ASP A 95 6.55 -11.06 -27.77
CA ASP A 95 7.12 -10.09 -26.82
C ASP A 95 8.65 -10.00 -26.94
N GLU A 96 9.35 -11.10 -27.24
CA GLU A 96 10.77 -11.07 -27.59
C GLU A 96 11.01 -10.26 -28.88
N ALA A 97 10.23 -10.50 -29.93
CA ALA A 97 10.32 -9.77 -31.20
C ALA A 97 10.03 -8.26 -31.02
N LEU A 98 9.01 -7.91 -30.22
CA LEU A 98 8.69 -6.53 -29.87
C LEU A 98 9.83 -5.84 -29.11
N HIS A 99 10.43 -6.52 -28.13
CA HIS A 99 11.55 -5.97 -27.38
C HIS A 99 12.79 -5.75 -28.25
N GLN A 100 13.13 -6.69 -29.13
CA GLN A 100 14.23 -6.52 -30.08
C GLN A 100 13.98 -5.34 -31.03
N ALA A 101 12.78 -5.22 -31.61
CA ALA A 101 12.42 -4.11 -32.48
C ALA A 101 12.49 -2.74 -31.78
N LEU A 102 12.19 -2.68 -30.48
CA LEU A 102 12.30 -1.45 -29.69
C LEU A 102 13.76 -1.10 -29.32
N ASP A 103 14.62 -2.07 -29.00
CA ASP A 103 16.05 -1.82 -28.77
C ASP A 103 16.76 -1.43 -30.09
N ASP A 104 16.39 -2.03 -31.22
CA ASP A 104 16.91 -1.68 -32.56
C ASP A 104 16.54 -0.25 -32.99
N LEU A 105 15.30 0.18 -32.70
CA LEU A 105 14.82 1.55 -32.97
C LEU A 105 15.34 2.60 -31.98
N LEU A 106 15.89 2.20 -30.83
CA LEU A 106 16.25 3.11 -29.74
C LEU A 106 17.15 4.28 -30.18
N PRO A 107 18.23 4.09 -30.97
CA PRO A 107 19.14 5.18 -31.31
C PRO A 107 18.46 6.30 -32.11
N GLU A 108 17.64 5.92 -33.10
CA GLU A 108 16.94 6.87 -33.97
C GLU A 108 15.72 7.48 -33.26
N ALA A 109 14.96 6.69 -32.52
CA ALA A 109 13.81 7.19 -31.74
C ALA A 109 14.24 8.23 -30.69
N PHE A 110 15.35 8.01 -29.98
CA PHE A 110 15.89 8.98 -29.02
C PHE A 110 16.44 10.24 -29.72
N ALA A 111 17.01 10.08 -30.93
CA ALA A 111 17.43 11.21 -31.75
C ALA A 111 16.23 12.07 -32.22
N VAL A 112 15.13 11.45 -32.63
CA VAL A 112 13.87 12.12 -33.00
C VAL A 112 13.28 12.91 -31.83
N VAL A 113 13.26 12.34 -30.62
CA VAL A 113 12.85 13.05 -29.40
C VAL A 113 13.78 14.22 -29.09
N LYS A 114 15.10 14.04 -29.22
CA LYS A 114 16.10 15.11 -29.00
C LYS A 114 15.96 16.24 -30.03
N ASP A 115 15.63 15.91 -31.28
CA ASP A 115 15.37 16.90 -32.33
C ASP A 115 14.03 17.63 -32.17
N GLY A 116 12.99 16.93 -31.72
CA GLY A 116 11.73 17.57 -31.29
C GLY A 116 11.95 18.59 -30.18
N CYS A 117 12.77 18.26 -29.18
CA CYS A 117 13.18 19.21 -28.13
C CYS A 117 13.90 20.45 -28.70
N ARG A 118 14.78 20.26 -29.69
CA ARG A 118 15.49 21.36 -30.39
C ARG A 118 14.50 22.24 -31.18
N ARG A 119 13.53 21.66 -31.90
CA ARG A 119 12.54 22.39 -32.70
C ARG A 119 11.51 23.15 -31.87
N LEU A 120 11.23 22.67 -30.65
CA LEU A 120 10.42 23.41 -29.67
C LEU A 120 11.19 24.51 -28.94
N PHE A 121 12.52 24.56 -29.03
CA PHE A 121 13.34 25.53 -28.30
C PHE A 121 12.93 26.99 -28.62
N GLY A 122 12.59 27.73 -27.57
CA GLY A 122 12.11 29.11 -27.64
C GLY A 122 10.60 29.27 -27.81
N ARG A 123 9.83 28.21 -28.11
CA ARG A 123 8.36 28.26 -28.17
C ARG A 123 7.76 28.36 -26.75
N GLU A 124 6.59 28.98 -26.63
CA GLU A 124 5.81 29.04 -25.38
C GLU A 124 4.76 27.93 -25.36
N VAL A 125 4.59 27.27 -24.20
CA VAL A 125 3.68 26.15 -23.96
C VAL A 125 2.77 26.49 -22.77
N PRO A 126 1.44 26.37 -22.89
CA PRO A 126 0.53 26.50 -21.75
C PRO A 126 0.65 25.27 -20.83
N VAL A 127 0.95 25.50 -19.55
CA VAL A 127 1.09 24.46 -18.52
C VAL A 127 0.44 24.94 -17.22
N THR A 128 -0.61 24.26 -16.77
CA THR A 128 -1.39 24.57 -15.55
C THR A 128 -1.85 26.04 -15.48
N GLY A 129 -2.20 26.62 -16.64
CA GLY A 129 -2.62 28.02 -16.78
C GLY A 129 -1.49 29.06 -16.88
N GLN A 130 -0.22 28.66 -16.78
CA GLN A 130 0.95 29.52 -16.98
C GLN A 130 1.58 29.28 -18.36
N MET A 131 2.17 30.30 -19.00
CA MET A 131 2.97 30.11 -20.21
C MET A 131 4.42 29.81 -19.84
N ILE A 132 4.87 28.59 -20.11
CA ILE A 132 6.24 28.14 -19.89
C ILE A 132 6.98 28.12 -21.23
N LYS A 133 8.11 28.84 -21.30
CA LYS A 133 8.99 28.80 -22.47
C LYS A 133 9.81 27.51 -22.47
N TRP A 134 9.83 26.81 -23.60
CA TRP A 134 10.63 25.59 -23.77
C TRP A 134 12.10 25.95 -24.03
N GLU A 135 12.96 25.74 -23.03
CA GLU A 135 14.40 26.06 -23.10
C GLU A 135 15.26 24.81 -22.81
N MET A 136 14.84 23.65 -23.31
CA MET A 136 15.40 22.34 -22.97
C MET A 136 15.76 21.50 -24.20
N ILE A 137 16.93 20.87 -24.18
CA ILE A 137 17.38 19.84 -25.12
C ILE A 137 18.09 18.75 -24.29
N PRO A 138 17.79 17.44 -24.48
CA PRO A 138 18.39 16.36 -23.69
C PRO A 138 19.93 16.35 -23.68
N TYR A 139 20.51 16.44 -22.48
CA TYR A 139 21.93 16.21 -22.23
C TYR A 139 22.28 14.72 -22.37
N ASP A 140 23.57 14.41 -22.57
CA ASP A 140 24.02 13.03 -22.73
C ASP A 140 23.76 12.17 -21.48
N VAL A 141 23.83 12.76 -20.27
CA VAL A 141 23.43 12.08 -19.02
C VAL A 141 21.94 11.76 -18.97
N GLN A 142 21.09 12.52 -19.67
CA GLN A 142 19.66 12.26 -19.80
C GLN A 142 19.41 11.18 -20.87
N LEU A 143 20.23 11.09 -21.92
CA LEU A 143 20.21 9.93 -22.83
C LEU A 143 20.57 8.63 -22.09
N VAL A 144 21.61 8.63 -21.25
CA VAL A 144 21.95 7.50 -20.36
C VAL A 144 20.78 7.13 -19.44
N GLY A 145 20.13 8.13 -18.82
CA GLY A 145 18.95 7.91 -17.98
C GLY A 145 17.75 7.33 -18.76
N GLY A 146 17.50 7.81 -19.99
CA GLY A 146 16.45 7.29 -20.85
C GLY A 146 16.70 5.83 -21.27
N ILE A 147 17.95 5.46 -21.58
CA ILE A 147 18.35 4.08 -21.89
C ILE A 147 18.12 3.18 -20.66
N ALA A 148 18.51 3.66 -19.47
CA ALA A 148 18.31 2.94 -18.21
C ALA A 148 16.82 2.66 -17.94
N LEU A 149 15.97 3.66 -18.14
CA LEU A 149 14.52 3.53 -18.01
C LEU A 149 13.91 2.59 -19.06
N HIS A 150 14.36 2.65 -20.32
CA HIS A 150 13.88 1.74 -21.37
C HIS A 150 14.17 0.26 -21.03
N ARG A 151 15.31 0.00 -20.39
CA ARG A 151 15.78 -1.34 -19.98
C ARG A 151 15.19 -1.86 -18.67
N GLY A 152 14.16 -1.22 -18.13
CA GLY A 152 13.51 -1.68 -16.90
C GLY A 152 14.37 -1.53 -15.64
N THR A 153 15.06 -0.40 -15.48
CA THR A 153 15.88 -0.12 -14.28
C THR A 153 15.43 1.14 -13.53
N ALA A 154 15.84 1.24 -12.27
CA ALA A 154 15.69 2.44 -11.44
C ALA A 154 16.86 3.41 -11.69
N ALA A 155 16.59 4.49 -12.43
CA ALA A 155 17.56 5.54 -12.70
C ALA A 155 17.66 6.53 -11.53
N GLU A 156 18.77 6.51 -10.78
CA GLU A 156 19.05 7.58 -9.80
C GLU A 156 19.61 8.80 -10.52
N MET A 157 18.78 9.84 -10.62
CA MET A 157 19.09 11.14 -11.22
C MET A 157 18.79 12.24 -10.20
N GLN A 158 19.81 13.02 -9.82
CA GLN A 158 19.64 14.06 -8.80
C GLN A 158 18.58 15.09 -9.21
N THR A 159 17.85 15.60 -8.22
CA THR A 159 16.75 16.54 -8.47
C THR A 159 17.30 17.85 -9.04
N GLY A 160 16.92 18.19 -10.27
CA GLY A 160 17.55 19.25 -11.07
C GLY A 160 18.28 18.74 -12.33
N GLU A 161 18.47 17.43 -12.48
CA GLU A 161 18.98 16.80 -13.71
C GLU A 161 17.88 16.50 -14.75
N GLY A 162 16.67 17.05 -14.59
CA GLY A 162 15.59 16.99 -15.57
C GLY A 162 14.95 15.60 -15.77
N LYS A 163 14.53 14.94 -14.67
CA LYS A 163 13.85 13.64 -14.69
C LYS A 163 12.65 13.60 -15.66
N THR A 164 11.72 14.55 -15.54
CA THR A 164 10.53 14.70 -16.41
C THR A 164 10.87 14.72 -17.90
N LEU A 165 11.93 15.43 -18.30
CA LEU A 165 12.41 15.45 -19.69
C LEU A 165 13.04 14.11 -20.08
N THR A 166 13.79 13.50 -19.18
CA THR A 166 14.48 12.21 -19.40
C THR A 166 13.49 11.08 -19.66
N ALA A 167 12.34 11.08 -18.99
CA ALA A 167 11.26 10.12 -19.23
C ALA A 167 10.64 10.21 -20.63
N THR A 168 10.75 11.34 -21.34
CA THR A 168 10.15 11.46 -22.69
C THR A 168 10.78 10.54 -23.73
N LEU A 169 12.08 10.23 -23.57
CA LEU A 169 12.84 9.35 -24.45
C LEU A 169 12.28 7.91 -24.46
N PRO A 170 12.22 7.19 -23.31
CA PRO A 170 11.63 5.85 -23.25
C PRO A 170 10.09 5.85 -23.36
N LEU A 171 9.37 6.89 -22.93
CA LEU A 171 7.91 6.94 -23.08
C LEU A 171 7.52 7.04 -24.56
N TYR A 172 8.19 7.90 -25.35
CA TYR A 172 8.00 7.95 -26.80
C TYR A 172 8.25 6.58 -27.43
N LEU A 173 9.44 5.99 -27.19
CA LEU A 173 9.85 4.73 -27.79
C LEU A 173 8.88 3.58 -27.48
N ASN A 174 8.57 3.31 -26.20
CA ASN A 174 7.67 2.22 -25.84
C ASN A 174 6.21 2.48 -26.28
N ALA A 175 5.77 3.74 -26.39
CA ALA A 175 4.43 4.07 -26.90
C ALA A 175 4.24 3.79 -28.41
N LEU A 176 5.34 3.61 -29.17
CA LEU A 176 5.27 3.18 -30.57
C LEU A 176 4.68 1.77 -30.71
N ALA A 177 4.77 0.93 -29.67
CA ALA A 177 4.17 -0.40 -29.61
C ALA A 177 2.64 -0.42 -29.56
N GLY A 178 1.97 0.73 -29.46
CA GLY A 178 0.50 0.86 -29.47
C GLY A 178 -0.21 0.35 -28.19
N ARG A 179 0.43 -0.50 -27.37
CA ARG A 179 -0.10 -1.08 -26.12
C ARG A 179 -0.26 -0.10 -24.96
N GLY A 180 0.27 1.12 -25.09
CA GLY A 180 0.20 2.18 -24.08
C GLY A 180 1.41 2.19 -23.13
N ALA A 181 1.88 3.39 -22.78
CA ALA A 181 2.96 3.61 -21.83
C ALA A 181 2.49 4.50 -20.67
N HIS A 182 2.70 4.07 -19.42
CA HIS A 182 2.20 4.77 -18.23
C HIS A 182 3.32 5.56 -17.53
N LEU A 183 3.08 6.83 -17.20
CA LEU A 183 3.89 7.59 -16.23
C LEU A 183 3.09 7.77 -14.93
N VAL A 184 3.61 7.16 -13.87
CA VAL A 184 3.05 7.25 -12.51
C VAL A 184 3.75 8.38 -11.75
N THR A 185 2.98 9.21 -11.06
CA THR A 185 3.47 10.32 -10.23
C THR A 185 2.85 10.31 -8.83
N VAL A 186 3.40 11.09 -7.91
CA VAL A 186 2.97 11.15 -6.49
C VAL A 186 1.78 12.10 -6.22
N ASN A 187 1.24 12.81 -7.21
CA ASN A 187 -0.04 13.55 -7.10
C ASN A 187 -0.55 14.05 -8.46
N THR A 188 -1.87 14.21 -8.55
CA THR A 188 -2.63 14.73 -9.71
C THR A 188 -2.07 16.01 -10.33
N TYR A 189 -1.57 16.95 -9.52
CA TYR A 189 -1.00 18.19 -10.06
C TYR A 189 0.30 17.94 -10.84
N LEU A 190 1.16 17.01 -10.39
CA LEU A 190 2.35 16.61 -11.16
C LEU A 190 1.95 15.82 -12.42
N ALA A 191 0.99 14.90 -12.32
CA ALA A 191 0.45 14.17 -13.48
C ALA A 191 -0.05 15.13 -14.57
N GLN A 192 -0.92 16.08 -14.21
CA GLN A 192 -1.43 17.10 -15.13
C GLN A 192 -0.31 18.00 -15.68
N ARG A 193 0.54 18.57 -14.81
CA ARG A 193 1.59 19.52 -15.20
C ARG A 193 2.57 18.89 -16.19
N ASP A 194 3.02 17.66 -15.93
CA ASP A 194 4.03 17.02 -16.78
C ASP A 194 3.41 16.45 -18.06
N ALA A 195 2.12 16.05 -18.04
CA ALA A 195 1.37 15.70 -19.25
C ALA A 195 1.11 16.91 -20.16
N GLU A 196 0.78 18.08 -19.60
CA GLU A 196 0.60 19.31 -20.37
C GLU A 196 1.94 19.81 -20.93
N TRP A 197 2.99 19.81 -20.11
CA TRP A 197 4.31 20.32 -20.49
C TRP A 197 5.00 19.41 -21.51
N MET A 198 5.18 18.12 -21.22
CA MET A 198 5.80 17.16 -22.15
C MET A 198 4.86 16.80 -23.31
N GLY A 199 3.55 16.95 -23.12
CA GLY A 199 2.55 16.78 -24.17
C GLY A 199 2.73 17.68 -25.37
N ALA A 200 3.42 18.83 -25.23
CA ALA A 200 3.80 19.65 -26.38
C ALA A 200 4.77 18.92 -27.33
N LEU A 201 5.71 18.14 -26.78
CA LEU A 201 6.67 17.33 -27.53
C LEU A 201 5.99 16.10 -28.14
N TYR A 202 5.21 15.35 -27.35
CA TYR A 202 4.51 14.17 -27.85
C TYR A 202 3.51 14.52 -28.97
N LYS A 203 2.70 15.58 -28.82
CA LYS A 203 1.75 16.04 -29.86
C LYS A 203 2.46 16.54 -31.11
N PHE A 204 3.63 17.16 -30.97
CA PHE A 204 4.47 17.58 -32.09
C PHE A 204 4.99 16.37 -32.89
N LEU A 205 5.42 15.30 -32.20
CA LEU A 205 5.80 14.01 -32.78
C LEU A 205 4.61 13.11 -33.14
N GLY A 206 3.37 13.58 -32.96
CA GLY A 206 2.14 12.89 -33.39
C GLY A 206 1.53 11.90 -32.41
N LEU A 207 2.07 11.73 -31.20
CA LEU A 207 1.49 10.90 -30.14
C LEU A 207 0.40 11.64 -29.34
N SER A 208 -0.53 10.86 -28.80
CA SER A 208 -1.60 11.27 -27.89
C SER A 208 -1.23 11.08 -26.42
N ILE A 209 -1.87 11.85 -25.52
CA ILE A 209 -1.63 11.82 -24.07
C ILE A 209 -2.95 11.93 -23.32
N GLY A 210 -3.17 11.06 -22.34
CA GLY A 210 -4.27 11.13 -21.37
C GLY A 210 -3.80 11.41 -19.95
N VAL A 211 -4.69 11.92 -19.09
CA VAL A 211 -4.45 12.10 -17.65
C VAL A 211 -5.64 11.55 -16.87
N ILE A 212 -5.48 10.40 -16.21
CA ILE A 212 -6.62 9.67 -15.64
C ILE A 212 -7.25 10.41 -14.45
N ASP A 213 -6.43 11.07 -13.63
CA ASP A 213 -6.85 11.86 -12.46
C ASP A 213 -7.78 13.04 -12.80
N LEU A 214 -7.93 13.43 -14.07
CA LEU A 214 -8.83 14.52 -14.51
C LEU A 214 -10.25 14.03 -14.86
N HIS A 215 -10.52 12.73 -14.73
CA HIS A 215 -11.78 12.10 -15.15
C HIS A 215 -12.34 11.20 -14.05
N ASP A 216 -13.65 11.26 -13.83
CA ASP A 216 -14.32 10.40 -12.85
C ASP A 216 -14.15 8.91 -13.21
N PRO A 217 -13.92 8.01 -12.23
CA PRO A 217 -13.75 6.59 -12.49
C PRO A 217 -14.91 5.93 -13.24
N GLY A 218 -14.60 4.98 -14.14
CA GLY A 218 -15.60 4.24 -14.91
C GLY A 218 -16.34 5.06 -15.99
N THR A 219 -15.92 6.30 -16.27
CA THR A 219 -16.46 7.12 -17.36
C THR A 219 -15.77 6.86 -18.70
N GLU A 220 -16.42 7.23 -19.80
CA GLU A 220 -15.82 7.10 -21.14
C GLU A 220 -14.53 7.92 -21.28
N ALA A 221 -14.50 9.15 -20.74
CA ALA A 221 -13.31 10.00 -20.74
C ALA A 221 -12.13 9.35 -19.98
N ARG A 222 -12.41 8.57 -18.92
CA ARG A 222 -11.39 7.78 -18.21
C ARG A 222 -10.78 6.71 -19.13
N ARG A 223 -11.61 6.01 -19.93
CA ARG A 223 -11.13 5.05 -20.95
C ARG A 223 -10.38 5.74 -22.09
N GLU A 224 -10.88 6.87 -22.60
CA GLU A 224 -10.18 7.65 -23.63
C GLU A 224 -8.78 8.08 -23.16
N ALA A 225 -8.62 8.41 -21.87
CA ALA A 225 -7.31 8.73 -21.29
C ALA A 225 -6.34 7.53 -21.23
N TYR A 226 -6.81 6.29 -20.97
CA TYR A 226 -5.99 5.08 -21.09
C TYR A 226 -5.74 4.66 -22.55
N ALA A 227 -6.67 4.97 -23.46
CA ALA A 227 -6.56 4.67 -24.89
C ALA A 227 -5.49 5.53 -25.59
N ALA A 228 -5.08 6.65 -24.98
CA ALA A 228 -3.96 7.46 -25.44
C ALA A 228 -2.63 6.68 -25.42
N ASP A 229 -1.71 7.05 -26.31
CA ASP A 229 -0.41 6.39 -26.48
C ASP A 229 0.43 6.45 -25.18
N ILE A 230 0.33 7.57 -24.46
CA ILE A 230 0.98 7.77 -23.16
C ILE A 230 -0.08 8.20 -22.12
N THR A 231 -0.15 7.51 -20.99
CA THR A 231 -1.12 7.77 -19.91
C THR A 231 -0.39 8.29 -18.66
N TYR A 232 -0.76 9.48 -18.20
CA TYR A 232 -0.26 10.05 -16.94
C TYR A 232 -1.28 9.83 -15.81
N GLY A 233 -0.79 9.57 -14.60
CA GLY A 233 -1.66 9.45 -13.43
C GLY A 233 -0.95 9.30 -12.10
N THR A 234 -1.72 9.01 -11.06
CA THR A 234 -1.21 8.62 -9.74
C THR A 234 -1.31 7.11 -9.48
N ASN A 235 -0.40 6.59 -8.65
CA ASN A 235 -0.39 5.18 -8.21
C ASN A 235 -1.74 4.70 -7.64
N ASN A 236 -2.40 5.55 -6.86
CA ASN A 236 -3.72 5.30 -6.29
C ASN A 236 -4.76 5.16 -7.40
N GLU A 237 -4.82 6.09 -8.36
CA GLU A 237 -5.81 6.07 -9.43
C GLU A 237 -5.62 4.92 -10.42
N PHE A 238 -4.37 4.58 -10.78
CA PHE A 238 -4.05 3.39 -11.58
C PHE A 238 -4.46 2.09 -10.87
N GLY A 239 -4.10 1.92 -9.59
CA GLY A 239 -4.39 0.70 -8.85
C GLY A 239 -5.88 0.56 -8.46
N PHE A 240 -6.57 1.66 -8.18
CA PHE A 240 -8.03 1.61 -7.95
C PHE A 240 -8.82 1.34 -9.24
N ASP A 241 -8.36 1.82 -10.41
CA ASP A 241 -8.97 1.40 -11.68
C ASP A 241 -8.77 -0.09 -11.96
N TYR A 242 -7.59 -0.65 -11.66
CA TYR A 242 -7.38 -2.10 -11.74
C TYR A 242 -8.35 -2.88 -10.83
N LEU A 243 -8.55 -2.44 -9.59
CA LEU A 243 -9.53 -3.08 -8.69
C LEU A 243 -10.97 -2.92 -9.22
N ARG A 244 -11.33 -1.76 -9.79
CA ARG A 244 -12.64 -1.51 -10.41
C ARG A 244 -12.87 -2.39 -11.65
N ASP A 245 -11.87 -2.52 -12.52
CA ASP A 245 -11.94 -3.28 -13.78
C ASP A 245 -12.02 -4.80 -13.58
N ASN A 246 -11.67 -5.32 -12.39
CA ASN A 246 -11.92 -6.72 -12.02
C ASN A 246 -13.30 -6.92 -11.33
N MET A 247 -13.99 -5.85 -10.95
CA MET A 247 -15.35 -5.88 -10.39
C MET A 247 -16.46 -5.57 -11.41
N VAL A 248 -16.15 -5.21 -12.67
CA VAL A 248 -17.18 -4.94 -13.68
C VAL A 248 -17.96 -6.19 -14.06
N HIS A 249 -19.23 -6.01 -14.47
CA HIS A 249 -20.09 -7.09 -14.99
C HIS A 249 -20.19 -7.09 -16.52
N GLN A 250 -19.44 -6.24 -17.23
CA GLN A 250 -19.36 -6.18 -18.68
C GLN A 250 -17.99 -5.65 -19.12
N LEU A 251 -17.40 -6.16 -20.22
CA LEU A 251 -16.11 -5.68 -20.73
C LEU A 251 -16.14 -4.21 -21.17
N ASP A 252 -17.28 -3.74 -21.72
CA ASP A 252 -17.51 -2.34 -22.12
C ASP A 252 -17.55 -1.34 -20.94
N ARG A 253 -17.23 -1.80 -19.73
CA ARG A 253 -17.08 -0.99 -18.52
C ARG A 253 -15.65 -0.90 -18.00
N ARG A 254 -14.72 -1.73 -18.49
CA ARG A 254 -13.29 -1.56 -18.17
C ARG A 254 -12.76 -0.24 -18.71
N VAL A 255 -11.79 0.35 -18.03
CA VAL A 255 -11.10 1.57 -18.49
C VAL A 255 -9.65 1.30 -18.91
N GLN A 256 -8.99 0.30 -18.32
CA GLN A 256 -7.63 -0.12 -18.63
C GLN A 256 -7.57 -1.08 -19.82
N ARG A 257 -6.40 -1.15 -20.48
CA ARG A 257 -6.16 -1.96 -21.68
C ARG A 257 -4.92 -2.87 -21.63
N GLY A 258 -4.42 -3.12 -20.42
CA GLY A 258 -3.21 -3.92 -20.16
C GLY A 258 -2.14 -3.14 -19.38
N HIS A 259 -1.03 -3.83 -19.09
CA HIS A 259 0.08 -3.31 -18.27
C HIS A 259 1.40 -3.49 -19.02
N PHE A 260 1.59 -2.79 -20.14
CA PHE A 260 2.80 -3.00 -20.97
C PHE A 260 4.05 -2.36 -20.36
N TYR A 261 4.09 -1.03 -20.28
CA TYR A 261 5.26 -0.31 -19.78
C TYR A 261 4.88 0.75 -18.75
N ALA A 262 5.58 0.74 -17.60
CA ALA A 262 5.47 1.77 -16.58
C ALA A 262 6.80 2.45 -16.30
N ILE A 263 6.75 3.78 -16.17
CA ILE A 263 7.76 4.58 -15.48
C ILE A 263 7.13 5.13 -14.20
N ILE A 264 7.79 4.94 -13.06
CA ILE A 264 7.39 5.55 -11.80
C ILE A 264 8.33 6.73 -11.51
N ASP A 265 7.82 7.97 -11.59
CA ASP A 265 8.52 9.12 -11.03
C ASP A 265 8.49 9.06 -9.51
N GLU A 266 9.59 9.45 -8.89
CA GLU A 266 9.79 9.40 -7.44
C GLU A 266 9.54 7.98 -6.87
N VAL A 267 10.04 6.98 -7.61
CA VAL A 267 9.86 5.52 -7.36
C VAL A 267 10.15 5.08 -5.93
N ASP A 268 11.09 5.75 -5.25
CA ASP A 268 11.47 5.46 -3.87
C ASP A 268 10.43 5.85 -2.83
N SER A 269 9.43 6.68 -3.16
CA SER A 269 8.29 6.87 -2.27
C SER A 269 7.10 6.03 -2.69
N ILE A 270 6.82 5.88 -3.98
CA ILE A 270 5.67 5.06 -4.43
C ILE A 270 5.88 3.59 -4.04
N LEU A 271 7.06 3.02 -4.30
CA LEU A 271 7.33 1.59 -4.06
C LEU A 271 7.86 1.25 -2.66
N VAL A 272 8.15 2.23 -1.79
CA VAL A 272 8.79 2.01 -0.47
C VAL A 272 8.16 2.82 0.68
N ASP A 273 7.70 4.06 0.44
CA ASP A 273 7.02 4.88 1.47
C ASP A 273 5.52 4.62 1.50
N GLU A 274 4.85 4.65 0.35
CA GLU A 274 3.40 4.44 0.20
C GLU A 274 3.03 2.95 0.17
N ALA A 275 3.94 2.10 -0.30
CA ALA A 275 3.84 0.63 -0.30
C ALA A 275 3.79 -0.04 1.10
N ARG A 276 3.55 0.75 2.16
CA ARG A 276 3.23 0.30 3.52
C ARG A 276 1.74 -0.01 3.70
N THR A 277 0.87 0.49 2.81
CA THR A 277 -0.58 0.27 2.84
C THR A 277 -1.09 -0.28 1.51
N PRO A 278 -1.87 -1.39 1.49
CA PRO A 278 -2.52 -1.86 0.28
C PRO A 278 -3.64 -0.91 -0.15
N LEU A 279 -4.00 -0.97 -1.43
CA LEU A 279 -5.21 -0.33 -1.97
C LEU A 279 -6.40 -1.26 -1.69
N ILE A 280 -7.44 -0.76 -1.02
CA ILE A 280 -8.61 -1.54 -0.62
C ILE A 280 -9.88 -0.81 -1.07
N ILE A 281 -10.78 -1.53 -1.75
CA ILE A 281 -12.17 -1.11 -1.94
C ILE A 281 -13.05 -1.93 -1.00
N SER A 282 -13.82 -1.23 -0.15
CA SER A 282 -14.73 -1.86 0.81
C SER A 282 -16.19 -1.48 0.53
N GLY A 283 -17.10 -2.44 0.68
CA GLY A 283 -18.54 -2.29 0.48
C GLY A 283 -19.34 -2.48 1.77
N PRO A 284 -20.57 -1.96 1.85
CA PRO A 284 -21.40 -2.10 3.05
C PRO A 284 -21.84 -3.56 3.27
N VAL A 285 -21.63 -4.07 4.47
CA VAL A 285 -22.11 -5.40 4.90
C VAL A 285 -23.64 -5.36 5.06
N SER A 286 -24.33 -6.43 4.66
CA SER A 286 -25.81 -6.51 4.72
C SER A 286 -26.38 -6.88 6.11
N ARG A 287 -25.53 -6.94 7.15
CA ARG A 287 -25.90 -7.27 8.55
C ARG A 287 -26.02 -5.99 9.38
N ASP A 288 -26.95 -5.94 10.34
CA ASP A 288 -27.26 -4.75 11.16
C ASP A 288 -26.29 -4.54 12.35
N THR A 289 -25.01 -4.34 12.05
CA THR A 289 -23.95 -4.11 13.05
C THR A 289 -24.06 -2.74 13.75
N HIS A 290 -24.94 -1.86 13.26
CA HIS A 290 -25.18 -0.52 13.83
C HIS A 290 -25.64 -0.54 15.30
N THR A 291 -26.19 -1.67 15.76
CA THR A 291 -26.77 -1.85 17.10
C THR A 291 -25.72 -2.23 18.15
N VAL A 292 -24.77 -3.10 17.79
CA VAL A 292 -23.84 -3.75 18.73
C VAL A 292 -22.84 -2.76 19.33
N TYR A 293 -22.20 -1.92 18.52
CA TYR A 293 -21.31 -0.86 19.01
C TYR A 293 -22.04 0.12 19.94
N LYS A 294 -23.29 0.49 19.62
CA LYS A 294 -24.11 1.40 20.45
C LYS A 294 -24.49 0.77 21.79
N GLN A 295 -24.64 -0.56 21.85
CA GLN A 295 -24.91 -1.31 23.08
C GLN A 295 -23.69 -1.35 24.03
N TYR A 296 -22.48 -1.63 23.52
CA TYR A 296 -21.30 -1.81 24.37
C TYR A 296 -20.51 -0.51 24.67
N ASN A 297 -20.65 0.53 23.83
CA ASN A 297 -19.97 1.81 24.01
C ASN A 297 -20.15 2.43 25.43
N PRO A 298 -21.35 2.45 26.06
CA PRO A 298 -21.51 2.98 27.42
C PRO A 298 -20.68 2.24 28.49
N LEU A 299 -20.51 0.92 28.36
CA LEU A 299 -19.74 0.09 29.29
C LEU A 299 -18.24 0.37 29.16
N VAL A 300 -17.72 0.36 27.93
CA VAL A 300 -16.30 0.68 27.68
C VAL A 300 -15.98 2.13 28.04
N SER A 301 -16.92 3.06 27.78
CA SER A 301 -16.81 4.46 28.19
C SER A 301 -16.84 4.65 29.72
N ALA A 302 -17.40 3.71 30.49
CA ALA A 302 -17.34 3.69 31.95
C ALA A 302 -16.01 3.10 32.45
N LEU A 303 -15.57 1.97 31.86
CA LEU A 303 -14.26 1.36 32.12
C LEU A 303 -13.10 2.35 31.90
N TYR A 304 -13.11 3.05 30.77
CA TYR A 304 -12.11 4.09 30.45
C TYR A 304 -12.09 5.23 31.47
N LYS A 305 -13.26 5.66 31.97
CA LYS A 305 -13.35 6.69 33.02
C LYS A 305 -12.83 6.17 34.37
N LYS A 306 -13.10 4.92 34.73
CA LYS A 306 -12.54 4.28 35.93
C LYS A 306 -11.02 4.16 35.85
N GLN A 307 -10.46 3.82 34.68
CA GLN A 307 -9.02 3.80 34.44
C GLN A 307 -8.37 5.18 34.68
N LEU A 308 -8.95 6.27 34.16
CA LEU A 308 -8.42 7.62 34.38
C LEU A 308 -8.40 8.01 35.87
N THR A 309 -9.39 7.58 36.64
CA THR A 309 -9.42 7.74 38.11
C THR A 309 -8.32 6.91 38.77
N LEU A 310 -8.23 5.61 38.46
CA LEU A 310 -7.23 4.69 39.00
C LEU A 310 -5.79 5.16 38.71
N ALA A 311 -5.51 5.64 37.50
CA ALA A 311 -4.23 6.24 37.14
C ALA A 311 -3.94 7.54 37.91
N SER A 312 -4.97 8.32 38.26
CA SER A 312 -4.82 9.53 39.08
C SER A 312 -4.51 9.21 40.55
N GLU A 313 -5.04 8.10 41.06
CA GLU A 313 -4.72 7.55 42.38
C GLU A 313 -3.32 6.93 42.43
N LEU A 314 -2.94 6.14 41.42
CA LEU A 314 -1.60 5.57 41.29
C LEU A 314 -0.53 6.66 41.18
N MET A 315 -0.77 7.75 40.43
CA MET A 315 0.11 8.93 40.46
C MET A 315 0.20 9.57 41.85
N GLY A 316 -0.90 9.59 42.61
CA GLY A 316 -0.88 10.05 44.01
C GLY A 316 0.00 9.18 44.91
N LYS A 317 -0.08 7.85 44.76
CA LYS A 317 0.77 6.89 45.48
C LYS A 317 2.25 7.06 45.09
N ALA A 318 2.56 7.19 43.80
CA ALA A 318 3.93 7.41 43.32
C ALA A 318 4.52 8.73 43.82
N GLU A 319 3.77 9.83 43.71
CA GLU A 319 4.20 11.14 44.22
C GLU A 319 4.34 11.16 45.76
N GLN A 320 3.74 10.22 46.49
CA GLN A 320 4.01 10.02 47.92
C GLN A 320 5.27 9.16 48.14
N ALA A 321 5.37 7.99 47.49
CA ALA A 321 6.50 7.08 47.64
C ALA A 321 7.85 7.73 47.26
N LEU A 322 7.88 8.62 46.26
CA LEU A 322 9.07 9.44 45.92
C LEU A 322 9.52 10.42 47.02
N LYS A 323 8.73 10.64 48.07
CA LYS A 323 9.06 11.51 49.21
C LYS A 323 9.52 10.73 50.44
N GLU A 324 9.49 9.39 50.39
CA GLU A 324 9.78 8.50 51.50
C GLU A 324 11.02 7.65 51.18
N GLU A 325 12.13 7.88 51.89
CA GLU A 325 13.40 7.18 51.62
C GLU A 325 13.23 5.65 51.67
N GLY A 326 13.64 4.98 50.60
CA GLY A 326 13.55 3.52 50.45
C GLY A 326 12.33 2.99 49.68
N ARG A 327 11.32 3.82 49.37
CA ARG A 327 10.11 3.39 48.61
C ARG A 327 10.21 3.60 47.09
N GLU A 328 11.43 3.70 46.56
CA GLU A 328 11.71 3.90 45.12
C GLU A 328 11.06 2.83 44.22
N TRP A 329 10.97 1.58 44.69
CA TRP A 329 10.37 0.47 43.95
C TRP A 329 8.85 0.62 43.81
N GLU A 330 8.14 0.96 44.90
CA GLU A 330 6.69 1.21 44.86
C GLU A 330 6.35 2.44 44.00
N ALA A 331 7.22 3.46 44.02
CA ALA A 331 7.12 4.60 43.13
C ALA A 331 7.28 4.19 41.66
N ALA A 332 8.32 3.40 41.34
CA ALA A 332 8.59 2.91 39.99
C ALA A 332 7.45 2.04 39.45
N GLU A 333 6.90 1.15 40.29
CA GLU A 333 5.77 0.29 39.97
C GLU A 333 4.50 1.09 39.68
N ALA A 334 4.12 2.01 40.58
CA ALA A 334 2.94 2.84 40.39
C ALA A 334 3.05 3.76 39.16
N MET A 335 4.24 4.30 38.87
CA MET A 335 4.47 5.05 37.63
C MET A 335 4.49 4.18 36.38
N LEU A 336 4.99 2.94 36.44
CA LEU A 336 4.94 2.01 35.32
C LEU A 336 3.50 1.57 35.02
N ALA A 337 2.70 1.29 36.05
CA ALA A 337 1.26 1.03 35.93
C ALA A 337 0.52 2.23 35.31
N VAL A 338 0.79 3.46 35.74
CA VAL A 338 0.24 4.67 35.11
C VAL A 338 0.70 4.82 33.65
N ARG A 339 1.95 4.48 33.34
CA ARG A 339 2.50 4.55 31.99
C ARG A 339 1.90 3.50 31.06
N ARG A 340 1.66 2.28 31.54
CA ARG A 340 0.98 1.20 30.80
C ARG A 340 -0.51 1.51 30.63
N GLY A 341 -1.18 1.95 31.68
CA GLY A 341 -2.62 2.20 31.66
C GLY A 341 -3.05 3.56 31.08
N THR A 342 -2.18 4.57 31.10
CA THR A 342 -2.43 5.95 30.62
C THR A 342 -1.11 6.65 30.19
N PRO A 343 -0.45 6.25 29.08
CA PRO A 343 0.88 6.77 28.72
C PRO A 343 0.98 8.29 28.67
N ARG A 344 -0.06 8.95 28.11
CA ARG A 344 -0.17 10.40 27.94
C ARG A 344 -0.56 11.17 29.23
N ASN A 345 -0.42 10.58 30.41
CA ASN A 345 -0.80 11.22 31.67
C ASN A 345 0.04 12.49 31.95
N ARG A 346 -0.61 13.66 31.97
CA ARG A 346 0.06 14.96 32.11
C ARG A 346 0.89 15.12 33.39
N ARG A 347 0.55 14.44 34.50
CA ARG A 347 1.37 14.46 35.73
C ARG A 347 2.64 13.64 35.56
N LEU A 348 2.53 12.45 34.97
CA LEU A 348 3.66 11.57 34.69
C LEU A 348 4.64 12.19 33.70
N LEU A 349 4.14 12.69 32.56
CA LEU A 349 4.97 13.35 31.55
C LEU A 349 5.70 14.58 32.10
N LYS A 350 5.01 15.39 32.91
CA LYS A 350 5.65 16.52 33.59
C LYS A 350 6.71 16.05 34.59
N LEU A 351 6.42 15.04 35.42
CA LEU A 351 7.36 14.53 36.41
C LEU A 351 8.65 13.99 35.77
N PHE A 352 8.56 13.34 34.61
CA PHE A 352 9.72 12.89 33.83
C PHE A 352 10.51 14.05 33.19
N ALA A 353 9.84 15.14 32.82
CA ALA A 353 10.51 16.35 32.31
C ALA A 353 11.17 17.18 33.42
N ASP A 354 10.55 17.23 34.60
CA ASP A 354 11.06 17.95 35.78
C ASP A 354 12.22 17.18 36.47
N ASP A 355 12.19 15.83 36.51
CA ASP A 355 13.33 15.00 36.97
C ASP A 355 13.54 13.73 36.08
N PRO A 356 14.52 13.77 35.16
CA PRO A 356 14.89 12.62 34.33
C PRO A 356 15.36 11.38 35.11
N LYS A 357 15.81 11.49 36.37
CA LYS A 357 16.21 10.31 37.16
C LYS A 357 15.01 9.43 37.49
N VAL A 358 13.85 10.05 37.71
CA VAL A 358 12.58 9.36 37.94
C VAL A 358 12.17 8.58 36.68
N GLN A 359 12.41 9.15 35.50
CA GLN A 359 12.20 8.45 34.22
C GLN A 359 13.15 7.25 34.06
N SER A 360 14.46 7.43 34.30
CA SER A 360 15.45 6.35 34.25
C SER A 360 15.19 5.25 35.30
N LEU A 361 14.58 5.56 36.43
CA LEU A 361 14.17 4.57 37.46
C LEU A 361 13.04 3.67 36.91
N VAL A 362 11.97 4.27 36.37
CA VAL A 362 10.84 3.54 35.78
C VAL A 362 11.30 2.67 34.60
N GLN A 363 12.18 3.17 33.73
CA GLN A 363 12.71 2.40 32.60
C GLN A 363 13.58 1.20 33.01
N LYS A 364 14.33 1.30 34.12
CA LYS A 364 15.10 0.16 34.66
C LYS A 364 14.17 -0.91 35.22
N PHE A 365 13.17 -0.50 36.01
CA PHE A 365 12.16 -1.40 36.56
C PHE A 365 11.38 -2.14 35.45
N GLU A 366 10.95 -1.40 34.41
CA GLU A 366 10.35 -1.96 33.19
C GLU A 366 11.27 -2.99 32.50
N ALA A 367 12.56 -2.66 32.33
CA ALA A 367 13.53 -3.54 31.68
C ALA A 367 13.85 -4.82 32.49
N ASP A 368 13.84 -4.75 33.83
CA ASP A 368 14.06 -5.91 34.69
C ASP A 368 12.80 -6.80 34.77
N LEU A 369 11.60 -6.23 34.86
CA LEU A 369 10.35 -7.00 34.73
C LEU A 369 10.20 -7.70 33.37
N MET A 370 10.57 -7.04 32.27
CA MET A 370 10.59 -7.69 30.94
C MET A 370 11.60 -8.84 30.89
N ARG A 371 12.77 -8.70 31.53
CA ARG A 371 13.80 -9.74 31.62
C ARG A 371 13.32 -10.96 32.41
N GLU A 372 12.54 -10.75 33.46
CA GLU A 372 11.94 -11.81 34.29
C GLU A 372 10.61 -12.33 33.73
N LYS A 373 10.06 -11.74 32.65
CA LYS A 373 8.71 -11.98 32.09
C LYS A 373 7.54 -11.61 33.03
N ARG A 374 7.80 -10.76 34.02
CA ARG A 374 6.86 -10.39 35.10
C ARG A 374 6.11 -9.07 34.87
N LEU A 375 6.17 -8.50 33.66
CA LEU A 375 5.48 -7.24 33.32
C LEU A 375 3.95 -7.33 33.53
N HIS A 376 3.37 -8.52 33.33
CA HIS A 376 1.94 -8.78 33.55
C HIS A 376 1.47 -8.46 34.99
N GLU A 377 2.35 -8.62 35.99
CA GLU A 377 2.06 -8.26 37.39
C GLU A 377 1.75 -6.76 37.55
N VAL A 378 2.32 -5.91 36.68
CA VAL A 378 2.08 -4.45 36.68
C VAL A 378 0.90 -4.07 35.80
N ASP A 379 0.57 -4.88 34.79
CA ASP A 379 -0.63 -4.67 33.98
C ASP A 379 -1.91 -5.00 34.78
N GLU A 380 -1.86 -5.95 35.72
CA GLU A 380 -2.93 -6.20 36.70
C GLU A 380 -3.11 -5.08 37.75
N ASN A 381 -2.19 -4.12 37.86
CA ASN A 381 -2.43 -2.93 38.68
C ASN A 381 -3.45 -1.95 38.04
N VAL A 382 -3.75 -2.08 36.74
CA VAL A 382 -4.72 -1.27 35.99
C VAL A 382 -5.92 -2.10 35.50
N LEU A 383 -6.91 -1.46 34.86
CA LEU A 383 -8.07 -2.15 34.25
C LEU A 383 -7.83 -2.58 32.79
N PHE A 384 -6.80 -2.00 32.17
CA PHE A 384 -6.26 -2.40 30.87
C PHE A 384 -4.88 -1.79 30.68
N ALA A 385 -4.03 -2.43 29.89
CA ALA A 385 -2.68 -1.97 29.56
C ALA A 385 -2.56 -1.68 28.05
N MET A 386 -1.98 -0.53 27.71
CA MET A 386 -1.71 -0.11 26.33
C MET A 386 -0.29 -0.53 25.92
N ASP A 387 -0.15 -1.03 24.69
CA ASP A 387 1.12 -1.00 23.96
C ASP A 387 1.07 0.06 22.86
N GLU A 388 1.73 1.19 23.11
CA GLU A 388 1.87 2.30 22.15
C GLU A 388 2.65 1.90 20.89
N LYS A 389 3.45 0.83 20.91
CA LYS A 389 4.25 0.38 19.75
C LYS A 389 3.52 -0.67 18.91
N GLY A 390 2.80 -1.57 19.56
CA GLY A 390 1.93 -2.54 18.90
C GLY A 390 0.56 -1.98 18.49
N HIS A 391 0.24 -0.72 18.84
CA HIS A 391 -1.09 -0.11 18.72
C HIS A 391 -2.22 -1.01 19.25
N ASN A 392 -1.97 -1.64 20.41
CA ASN A 392 -2.82 -2.68 20.99
C ASN A 392 -3.20 -2.34 22.45
N VAL A 393 -4.30 -2.91 22.94
CA VAL A 393 -4.79 -2.74 24.31
C VAL A 393 -5.25 -4.08 24.88
N HIS A 394 -4.69 -4.46 26.02
CA HIS A 394 -5.02 -5.70 26.72
C HIS A 394 -5.89 -5.39 27.94
N LEU A 395 -7.01 -6.07 28.10
CA LEU A 395 -7.77 -6.07 29.35
C LEU A 395 -7.00 -6.87 30.41
N SER A 396 -7.05 -6.41 31.66
CA SER A 396 -6.63 -7.19 32.83
C SER A 396 -7.80 -8.03 33.35
N ASP A 397 -7.55 -9.00 34.24
CA ASP A 397 -8.60 -9.78 34.90
C ASP A 397 -9.58 -8.85 35.65
N ARG A 398 -9.05 -7.78 36.26
CA ARG A 398 -9.84 -6.72 36.90
C ARG A 398 -10.64 -5.86 35.92
N GLY A 399 -10.18 -5.72 34.68
CA GLY A 399 -10.94 -5.11 33.59
C GLY A 399 -12.10 -5.99 33.10
N ILE A 400 -11.86 -7.30 33.06
CA ILE A 400 -12.87 -8.33 32.74
C ILE A 400 -13.97 -8.37 33.81
N GLU A 401 -13.61 -8.40 35.10
CA GLU A 401 -14.58 -8.36 36.22
C GLU A 401 -15.44 -7.09 36.19
N GLU A 402 -14.85 -5.94 35.87
CA GLU A 402 -15.56 -4.66 35.75
C GLU A 402 -16.50 -4.60 34.53
N LEU A 403 -16.18 -5.32 33.44
CA LEU A 403 -17.04 -5.43 32.26
C LEU A 403 -18.17 -6.47 32.41
N SER A 404 -17.97 -7.52 33.22
CA SER A 404 -18.95 -8.59 33.45
C SER A 404 -19.01 -9.02 34.94
N PRO A 405 -19.59 -8.20 35.83
CA PRO A 405 -19.57 -8.47 37.27
C PRO A 405 -20.33 -9.75 37.64
N GLY A 406 -19.59 -10.79 38.03
CA GLY A 406 -20.12 -12.10 38.46
C GLY A 406 -20.15 -13.19 37.40
N GLU A 407 -19.74 -12.91 36.15
CA GLU A 407 -19.57 -13.91 35.08
C GLU A 407 -18.15 -13.79 34.47
N PRO A 408 -17.12 -14.43 35.07
CA PRO A 408 -15.74 -14.36 34.56
C PRO A 408 -15.59 -14.99 33.17
N ASP A 409 -16.24 -16.15 32.97
CA ASP A 409 -16.18 -16.94 31.72
C ASP A 409 -16.93 -16.28 30.55
N ALA A 410 -17.51 -15.10 30.76
CA ALA A 410 -18.19 -14.33 29.72
C ALA A 410 -17.28 -13.97 28.53
N PHE A 411 -15.98 -13.79 28.77
CA PHE A 411 -15.00 -13.42 27.74
C PHE A 411 -13.96 -14.51 27.46
N VAL A 412 -14.12 -15.69 28.07
CA VAL A 412 -13.31 -16.87 27.73
C VAL A 412 -13.87 -17.48 26.46
N ILE A 413 -13.05 -17.53 25.41
CA ILE A 413 -13.33 -18.26 24.18
C ILE A 413 -12.76 -19.68 24.35
N PRO A 414 -13.59 -20.74 24.42
CA PRO A 414 -13.12 -22.11 24.49
C PRO A 414 -12.59 -22.59 23.13
N ASP A 415 -11.83 -23.69 23.09
CA ASP A 415 -11.44 -24.30 21.83
C ASP A 415 -12.65 -25.00 21.18
N LEU A 416 -13.13 -24.39 20.09
CA LEU A 416 -14.26 -24.90 19.31
C LEU A 416 -13.97 -26.32 18.78
N SER A 417 -12.72 -26.60 18.41
CA SER A 417 -12.28 -27.91 17.92
C SER A 417 -12.29 -28.97 19.01
N GLU A 418 -11.94 -28.62 20.25
CA GLU A 418 -12.02 -29.55 21.40
C GLU A 418 -13.47 -29.77 21.83
N MET A 419 -14.32 -28.75 21.81
CA MET A 419 -15.73 -28.87 22.21
C MET A 419 -16.58 -29.60 21.15
N ILE A 420 -16.44 -29.27 19.87
CA ILE A 420 -16.96 -30.12 18.79
C ILE A 420 -16.33 -31.53 18.93
N GLY A 421 -15.02 -31.58 19.23
CA GLY A 421 -14.22 -32.73 19.64
C GLY A 421 -14.81 -33.65 20.72
N GLN A 422 -15.75 -33.16 21.52
CA GLN A 422 -16.45 -33.95 22.55
C GLN A 422 -17.89 -34.24 22.13
N ILE A 423 -18.58 -33.23 21.59
CA ILE A 423 -19.99 -33.33 21.16
C ILE A 423 -20.17 -34.41 20.09
N GLN A 424 -19.28 -34.48 19.08
CA GLN A 424 -19.43 -35.52 18.06
C GLN A 424 -18.92 -36.91 18.50
N GLU A 425 -18.15 -37.02 19.58
CA GLU A 425 -17.58 -38.28 20.10
C GLU A 425 -18.54 -39.05 21.04
N ASP A 426 -19.63 -38.42 21.50
CA ASP A 426 -20.62 -39.03 22.41
C ASP A 426 -21.49 -40.11 21.70
N GLU A 427 -21.43 -41.36 22.15
CA GLU A 427 -22.28 -42.46 21.64
C GLU A 427 -23.76 -42.35 22.10
N GLY A 428 -24.06 -41.49 23.08
CA GLY A 428 -25.40 -41.29 23.63
C GLY A 428 -26.31 -40.39 22.80
N LEU A 429 -25.75 -39.73 21.78
CA LEU A 429 -26.43 -38.86 20.83
C LEU A 429 -26.48 -39.56 19.45
N THR A 430 -27.64 -39.58 18.78
CA THR A 430 -27.88 -40.14 17.44
C THR A 430 -27.10 -39.42 16.31
N ALA A 431 -27.49 -39.68 15.05
CA ALA A 431 -27.11 -38.94 13.83
C ALA A 431 -28.09 -37.79 13.49
N GLU A 432 -29.13 -37.60 14.33
CA GLU A 432 -29.97 -36.40 14.38
C GLU A 432 -30.01 -35.79 15.81
N GLU A 433 -28.98 -36.06 16.63
CA GLU A 433 -28.54 -35.34 17.87
C GLU A 433 -27.17 -34.64 17.61
N LYS A 434 -26.24 -34.28 18.52
CA LYS A 434 -24.89 -33.67 18.22
C LYS A 434 -24.71 -32.34 17.41
N LYS A 435 -25.38 -32.03 16.29
CA LYS A 435 -25.11 -30.83 15.43
C LYS A 435 -25.91 -29.55 15.71
N GLU A 436 -27.17 -29.51 16.10
CA GLU A 436 -27.79 -28.29 16.65
C GLU A 436 -26.99 -27.83 17.89
N GLN A 437 -26.34 -28.74 18.61
CA GLN A 437 -25.33 -28.47 19.62
C GLN A 437 -24.03 -27.89 19.02
N ILE A 438 -23.58 -28.34 17.84
CA ILE A 438 -22.50 -27.68 17.06
C ILE A 438 -22.96 -26.29 16.57
N ASP A 439 -24.05 -26.20 15.79
CA ASP A 439 -24.65 -24.97 15.28
C ASP A 439 -24.93 -23.95 16.42
N ALA A 440 -25.36 -24.39 17.61
CA ALA A 440 -25.58 -23.55 18.78
C ALA A 440 -24.28 -23.17 19.50
N LEU A 441 -23.29 -24.08 19.57
CA LEU A 441 -21.95 -23.79 20.07
C LEU A 441 -21.25 -22.77 19.17
N GLU A 442 -21.33 -22.93 17.85
CA GLU A 442 -20.86 -21.99 16.83
C GLU A 442 -21.57 -20.64 16.94
N GLN A 443 -22.90 -20.62 17.12
CA GLN A 443 -23.65 -19.38 17.37
C GLN A 443 -23.24 -18.70 18.69
N GLU A 444 -23.01 -19.45 19.77
CA GLU A 444 -22.54 -18.89 21.03
C GLU A 444 -21.09 -18.38 20.90
N PHE A 445 -20.21 -19.15 20.25
CA PHE A 445 -18.82 -18.80 19.97
C PHE A 445 -18.74 -17.53 19.12
N ALA A 446 -19.49 -17.46 18.02
CA ALA A 446 -19.58 -16.29 17.15
C ALA A 446 -20.05 -15.05 17.92
N ARG A 447 -21.10 -15.17 18.74
CA ARG A 447 -21.61 -14.08 19.58
C ARG A 447 -20.62 -13.66 20.68
N LYS A 448 -19.88 -14.61 21.29
CA LYS A 448 -18.82 -14.32 22.27
C LYS A 448 -17.66 -13.58 21.61
N SER A 449 -17.23 -14.05 20.43
CA SER A 449 -16.18 -13.46 19.61
C SER A 449 -16.54 -12.04 19.16
N GLU A 450 -17.73 -11.84 18.56
CA GLU A 450 -18.27 -10.53 18.17
C GLU A 450 -18.30 -9.56 19.36
N ARG A 451 -18.82 -10.00 20.53
CA ARG A 451 -18.83 -9.18 21.75
C ARG A 451 -17.42 -8.78 22.19
N MET A 452 -16.48 -9.72 22.22
CA MET A 452 -15.10 -9.46 22.61
C MET A 452 -14.42 -8.48 21.64
N HIS A 453 -14.64 -8.68 20.34
CA HIS A 453 -14.13 -7.84 19.25
C HIS A 453 -14.63 -6.40 19.38
N VAL A 454 -15.95 -6.20 19.44
CA VAL A 454 -16.58 -4.89 19.57
C VAL A 454 -16.08 -4.14 20.80
N ILE A 455 -15.93 -4.83 21.94
CA ILE A 455 -15.38 -4.25 23.18
C ILE A 455 -13.90 -3.88 23.00
N HIS A 456 -13.09 -4.74 22.36
CA HIS A 456 -11.69 -4.46 22.08
C HIS A 456 -11.52 -3.23 21.17
N GLN A 457 -12.29 -3.13 20.08
CA GLN A 457 -12.22 -1.99 19.16
C GLN A 457 -12.71 -0.70 19.83
N LEU A 458 -13.78 -0.74 20.63
CA LEU A 458 -14.22 0.40 21.45
C LEU A 458 -13.14 0.84 22.44
N LEU A 459 -12.45 -0.11 23.09
CA LEU A 459 -11.39 0.20 24.05
C LEU A 459 -10.17 0.81 23.35
N LYS A 460 -9.77 0.25 22.21
CA LYS A 460 -8.71 0.75 21.31
C LYS A 460 -9.03 2.15 20.80
N ALA A 461 -10.26 2.41 20.37
CA ALA A 461 -10.75 3.72 19.97
C ALA A 461 -10.70 4.74 21.13
N TYR A 462 -11.09 4.37 22.35
CA TYR A 462 -10.98 5.25 23.52
C TYR A 462 -9.52 5.51 23.94
N ALA A 463 -8.67 4.49 23.93
CA ALA A 463 -7.30 4.52 24.41
C ALA A 463 -6.31 5.24 23.46
N LEU A 464 -6.31 4.86 22.18
CA LEU A 464 -5.22 5.16 21.25
C LEU A 464 -5.57 6.24 20.21
N PHE A 465 -6.84 6.37 19.82
CA PHE A 465 -7.26 7.27 18.73
C PHE A 465 -7.82 8.57 19.27
N GLN A 466 -7.07 9.66 19.15
CA GLN A 466 -7.44 10.98 19.64
C GLN A 466 -7.93 11.89 18.51
N ARG A 467 -9.02 12.59 18.79
CA ARG A 467 -9.58 13.61 17.91
C ARG A 467 -8.61 14.78 17.77
N ASP A 468 -8.61 15.36 16.57
CA ASP A 468 -7.72 16.41 16.09
C ASP A 468 -6.23 15.99 15.96
N GLU A 469 -5.92 14.69 16.19
CA GLU A 469 -4.65 14.04 15.85
C GLU A 469 -4.84 12.99 14.75
N GLN A 470 -5.44 11.83 15.07
CA GLN A 470 -5.65 10.72 14.11
C GLN A 470 -6.86 10.94 13.19
N TYR A 471 -7.80 11.81 13.58
CA TYR A 471 -9.02 12.10 12.84
C TYR A 471 -9.65 13.42 13.27
N ILE A 472 -10.53 13.95 12.43
CA ILE A 472 -11.45 15.03 12.78
C ILE A 472 -12.90 14.56 12.61
N ILE A 473 -13.84 15.36 13.12
CA ILE A 473 -15.24 15.28 12.68
C ILE A 473 -15.49 16.40 11.68
N SER A 474 -16.01 16.07 10.50
CA SER A 474 -16.35 17.02 9.44
C SER A 474 -17.63 17.80 9.75
N ASP A 475 -17.90 18.87 8.98
CA ASP A 475 -19.07 19.74 9.18
C ASP A 475 -20.41 19.02 8.93
N ASP A 476 -20.41 17.94 8.12
CA ASP A 476 -21.55 17.03 7.93
C ASP A 476 -21.62 15.90 8.99
N GLY A 477 -20.75 15.94 10.01
CA GLY A 477 -20.80 15.07 11.18
C GLY A 477 -20.13 13.71 11.04
N GLN A 478 -19.30 13.48 10.01
CA GLN A 478 -18.62 12.20 9.78
C GLN A 478 -17.22 12.16 10.39
N VAL A 479 -16.72 10.96 10.71
CA VAL A 479 -15.32 10.76 11.13
C VAL A 479 -14.43 10.72 9.89
N VAL A 480 -13.49 11.66 9.77
CA VAL A 480 -12.54 11.75 8.66
C VAL A 480 -11.12 11.54 9.19
N ILE A 481 -10.47 10.48 8.73
CA ILE A 481 -9.10 10.13 9.15
C ILE A 481 -8.12 11.22 8.69
N VAL A 482 -7.15 11.54 9.54
CA VAL A 482 -6.06 12.47 9.22
C VAL A 482 -4.75 11.68 9.16
N ASP A 483 -3.94 11.95 8.12
CA ASP A 483 -2.56 11.49 8.04
C ASP A 483 -1.70 12.28 9.04
N GLU A 484 -1.15 11.60 10.04
CA GLU A 484 -0.33 12.19 11.12
C GLU A 484 0.91 12.93 10.61
N PHE A 485 1.48 12.53 9.47
CA PHE A 485 2.72 13.10 8.94
C PHE A 485 2.48 14.36 8.08
N THR A 486 1.36 14.44 7.37
CA THR A 486 1.05 15.55 6.45
C THR A 486 -0.12 16.44 6.92
N GLY A 487 -0.90 16.00 7.91
CA GLY A 487 -2.12 16.69 8.34
C GLY A 487 -3.21 16.73 7.25
N ARG A 488 -3.17 15.81 6.28
CA ARG A 488 -4.18 15.67 5.22
C ARG A 488 -5.41 14.92 5.71
N GLN A 489 -6.59 15.38 5.32
CA GLN A 489 -7.82 14.60 5.43
C GLN A 489 -7.78 13.49 4.38
N MET A 490 -7.94 12.24 4.80
CA MET A 490 -8.03 11.07 3.93
C MET A 490 -9.49 10.72 3.66
N SER A 491 -10.20 11.64 3.01
CA SER A 491 -11.62 11.50 2.65
C SER A 491 -11.88 10.17 1.90
N GLY A 492 -12.94 9.46 2.32
CA GLY A 492 -13.28 8.14 1.79
C GLY A 492 -12.53 6.97 2.44
N ARG A 493 -11.42 7.19 3.16
CA ARG A 493 -10.76 6.12 3.92
C ARG A 493 -11.45 5.91 5.27
N ARG A 494 -11.61 4.64 5.66
CA ARG A 494 -12.08 4.19 6.97
C ARG A 494 -11.04 3.22 7.55
N TRP A 495 -10.97 3.08 8.88
CA TRP A 495 -10.20 1.98 9.46
C TRP A 495 -11.00 0.69 9.31
N SER A 496 -10.32 -0.41 9.00
CA SER A 496 -10.90 -1.75 8.91
C SER A 496 -11.30 -2.28 10.30
N ASP A 497 -11.70 -3.56 10.35
CA ASP A 497 -11.70 -4.33 11.60
C ASP A 497 -12.66 -3.77 12.68
N GLY A 498 -13.73 -3.09 12.27
CA GLY A 498 -14.71 -2.48 13.19
C GLY A 498 -14.24 -1.20 13.91
N LEU A 499 -12.96 -0.82 13.77
CA LEU A 499 -12.35 0.28 14.51
C LEU A 499 -12.98 1.64 14.18
N HIS A 500 -13.41 1.85 12.93
CA HIS A 500 -14.06 3.10 12.53
C HIS A 500 -15.47 3.24 13.10
N GLN A 501 -16.22 2.15 13.17
CA GLN A 501 -17.53 2.06 13.84
C GLN A 501 -17.38 2.30 15.35
N ALA A 502 -16.29 1.80 15.95
CA ALA A 502 -15.93 2.09 17.33
C ALA A 502 -15.59 3.59 17.58
N VAL A 503 -14.89 4.26 16.66
CA VAL A 503 -14.63 5.71 16.75
C VAL A 503 -15.90 6.54 16.50
N GLU A 504 -16.74 6.16 15.53
CA GLU A 504 -18.06 6.78 15.32
C GLU A 504 -18.93 6.66 16.59
N ALA A 505 -18.96 5.48 17.23
CA ALA A 505 -19.68 5.26 18.47
C ALA A 505 -19.11 6.08 19.64
N LYS A 506 -17.78 6.10 19.80
CA LYS A 506 -17.06 6.86 20.84
C LYS A 506 -17.42 8.35 20.83
N GLU A 507 -17.45 8.96 19.65
CA GLU A 507 -17.71 10.39 19.47
C GLU A 507 -19.22 10.73 19.40
N GLY A 508 -20.09 9.72 19.38
CA GLY A 508 -21.55 9.91 19.29
C GLY A 508 -22.06 10.23 17.89
N VAL A 509 -21.28 9.91 16.86
CA VAL A 509 -21.64 10.01 15.44
C VAL A 509 -22.63 8.90 15.07
N GLU A 510 -23.34 9.06 13.95
CA GLU A 510 -24.10 7.95 13.36
C GLU A 510 -23.14 6.85 12.88
N VAL A 511 -22.93 5.84 13.73
CA VAL A 511 -22.26 4.58 13.37
C VAL A 511 -22.92 4.04 12.10
N LYS A 512 -22.16 3.96 11.01
CA LYS A 512 -22.60 3.34 9.76
C LYS A 512 -22.28 1.85 9.79
N GLY A 513 -22.87 1.08 8.87
CA GLY A 513 -22.62 -0.36 8.79
C GLY A 513 -21.13 -0.69 8.66
N GLU A 514 -20.78 -1.92 9.02
CA GLU A 514 -19.45 -2.45 8.74
C GLU A 514 -19.19 -2.53 7.24
N THR A 515 -17.91 -2.45 6.88
CA THR A 515 -17.47 -2.39 5.49
C THR A 515 -16.47 -3.51 5.21
N GLN A 516 -16.91 -4.48 4.42
CA GLN A 516 -16.18 -5.69 4.02
C GLN A 516 -15.30 -5.41 2.80
N THR A 517 -14.12 -6.01 2.77
CA THR A 517 -13.19 -5.96 1.64
C THR A 517 -13.84 -6.61 0.41
N LEU A 518 -14.07 -5.82 -0.65
CA LEU A 518 -14.57 -6.34 -1.94
C LEU A 518 -13.41 -6.67 -2.88
N ALA A 519 -12.39 -5.82 -2.87
CA ALA A 519 -11.19 -5.97 -3.68
C ALA A 519 -10.02 -5.30 -2.97
N THR A 520 -8.83 -5.91 -3.06
CA THR A 520 -7.60 -5.42 -2.44
C THR A 520 -6.41 -5.76 -3.33
N VAL A 521 -5.37 -4.93 -3.34
CA VAL A 521 -4.06 -5.25 -3.92
C VAL A 521 -2.96 -4.42 -3.25
N THR A 522 -1.78 -5.00 -3.03
CA THR A 522 -0.61 -4.21 -2.66
C THR A 522 -0.08 -3.39 -3.84
N ILE A 523 0.55 -2.24 -3.55
CA ILE A 523 1.27 -1.46 -4.57
C ILE A 523 2.38 -2.31 -5.23
N GLN A 524 2.99 -3.18 -4.43
CA GLN A 524 3.93 -4.23 -4.83
C GLN A 524 3.34 -5.11 -5.95
N ASN A 525 2.26 -5.83 -5.66
CA ASN A 525 1.66 -6.76 -6.62
C ASN A 525 0.99 -6.05 -7.79
N TYR A 526 0.46 -4.83 -7.63
CA TYR A 526 -0.02 -4.05 -8.76
C TYR A 526 1.10 -3.73 -9.76
N PHE A 527 2.27 -3.27 -9.31
CA PHE A 527 3.36 -2.93 -10.23
C PHE A 527 4.14 -4.14 -10.76
N ARG A 528 4.02 -5.32 -10.13
CA ARG A 528 4.47 -6.61 -10.68
C ARG A 528 3.67 -7.06 -11.91
N LEU A 529 2.48 -6.51 -12.17
CA LEU A 529 1.67 -6.83 -13.35
C LEU A 529 2.22 -6.27 -14.66
N PHE A 530 3.24 -5.40 -14.63
CA PHE A 530 3.75 -4.75 -15.83
C PHE A 530 4.83 -5.57 -16.53
N ASP A 531 4.64 -5.84 -17.83
CA ASP A 531 5.60 -6.56 -18.69
C ASP A 531 7.00 -5.95 -18.59
N LYS A 532 7.07 -4.62 -18.45
CA LYS A 532 8.29 -3.88 -18.15
C LYS A 532 8.05 -2.71 -17.17
N LEU A 533 8.67 -2.80 -15.99
CA LEU A 533 8.64 -1.78 -14.95
C LEU A 533 9.96 -1.00 -14.89
N SER A 534 9.90 0.32 -14.73
CA SER A 534 11.07 1.18 -14.52
C SER A 534 10.73 2.34 -13.57
N GLY A 535 11.74 3.07 -13.10
CA GLY A 535 11.51 4.21 -12.22
C GLY A 535 12.66 5.21 -12.14
N MET A 536 12.36 6.41 -11.68
CA MET A 536 13.35 7.48 -11.53
C MET A 536 13.20 8.19 -10.18
N THR A 537 14.31 8.48 -9.52
CA THR A 537 14.34 9.22 -8.25
C THR A 537 15.69 9.91 -8.06
N GLY A 538 15.81 10.79 -7.08
CA GLY A 538 17.11 11.34 -6.67
C GLY A 538 17.91 10.45 -5.72
N THR A 539 17.32 9.33 -5.26
CA THR A 539 17.84 8.53 -4.13
C THR A 539 17.36 7.06 -4.17
N ALA A 540 17.84 6.26 -5.13
CA ALA A 540 17.54 4.82 -5.23
C ALA A 540 18.63 3.93 -4.61
N GLU A 541 19.90 4.37 -4.57
CA GLU A 541 21.07 3.60 -4.10
C GLU A 541 20.87 2.98 -2.71
N THR A 542 20.09 3.62 -1.83
CA THR A 542 19.85 3.11 -0.46
C THR A 542 18.94 1.89 -0.44
N GLU A 543 18.02 1.75 -1.39
CA GLU A 543 17.00 0.70 -1.43
C GLU A 543 17.23 -0.34 -2.56
N GLU A 544 18.42 -0.37 -3.20
CA GLU A 544 18.77 -1.29 -4.31
C GLU A 544 18.40 -2.77 -4.01
N ASN A 545 18.58 -3.21 -2.77
CA ASN A 545 18.21 -4.56 -2.33
C ASN A 545 16.69 -4.80 -2.29
N GLU A 546 15.90 -3.79 -1.95
CA GLU A 546 14.43 -3.89 -1.88
C GLU A 546 13.81 -3.81 -3.27
N PHE A 547 14.30 -2.90 -4.12
CA PHE A 547 13.89 -2.82 -5.53
C PHE A 547 14.15 -4.14 -6.27
N HIS A 548 15.34 -4.73 -6.11
CA HIS A 548 15.66 -6.03 -6.71
C HIS A 548 14.84 -7.19 -6.08
N GLN A 549 14.68 -7.26 -4.75
CA GLN A 549 14.00 -8.39 -4.12
C GLN A 549 12.49 -8.41 -4.31
N ILE A 550 11.84 -7.25 -4.41
CA ILE A 550 10.37 -7.16 -4.56
C ILE A 550 9.97 -7.06 -6.04
N TYR A 551 10.68 -6.25 -6.83
CA TYR A 551 10.27 -5.83 -8.17
C TYR A 551 11.21 -6.26 -9.30
N ASN A 552 12.28 -7.02 -9.00
CA ASN A 552 13.38 -7.32 -9.94
C ASN A 552 14.03 -6.07 -10.57
N LEU A 553 13.94 -4.93 -9.90
CA LEU A 553 14.31 -3.62 -10.44
C LEU A 553 15.74 -3.22 -10.02
N ASP A 554 16.70 -3.37 -10.94
CA ASP A 554 18.11 -3.04 -10.72
C ASP A 554 18.33 -1.50 -10.67
N VAL A 555 19.33 -1.01 -9.93
CA VAL A 555 19.58 0.44 -9.76
C VAL A 555 20.79 0.91 -10.57
N LEU A 556 20.62 1.99 -11.35
CA LEU A 556 21.71 2.68 -12.04
C LEU A 556 21.83 4.14 -11.60
N VAL A 557 22.93 4.46 -10.92
CA VAL A 557 23.28 5.85 -10.56
C VAL A 557 23.83 6.58 -11.78
N ILE A 558 23.09 7.59 -12.24
CA ILE A 558 23.41 8.42 -13.39
C ILE A 558 24.32 9.57 -12.93
N PRO A 559 25.44 9.88 -13.63
CA PRO A 559 26.27 11.03 -13.31
C PRO A 559 25.50 12.35 -13.53
N THR A 560 25.74 13.34 -12.67
CA THR A 560 25.20 14.70 -12.85
C THR A 560 25.86 15.39 -14.05
N ASN A 561 25.07 16.19 -14.78
CA ASN A 561 25.55 16.97 -15.94
C ASN A 561 26.70 17.92 -15.58
N ARG A 562 26.72 18.40 -14.32
CA ARG A 562 27.76 19.24 -13.74
C ARG A 562 28.11 18.77 -12.32
N PRO A 563 29.38 18.85 -11.89
CA PRO A 563 29.78 18.42 -10.55
C PRO A 563 29.03 19.19 -9.45
N VAL A 564 28.54 18.47 -8.44
CA VAL A 564 27.88 19.06 -7.27
C VAL A 564 28.93 19.74 -6.38
N VAL A 565 28.75 21.03 -6.08
CA VAL A 565 29.67 21.84 -5.25
C VAL A 565 29.07 22.30 -3.91
N ARG A 566 27.95 21.68 -3.49
CA ARG A 566 27.23 22.01 -2.24
C ARG A 566 28.07 21.75 -0.98
N ASP A 567 28.07 22.72 -0.08
CA ASP A 567 28.70 22.68 1.25
C ASP A 567 27.82 21.88 2.24
N ASP A 568 27.91 20.55 2.22
CA ASP A 568 27.22 19.67 3.18
C ASP A 568 27.96 19.65 4.53
N ARG A 569 27.41 20.38 5.52
CA ARG A 569 27.99 20.64 6.84
C ARG A 569 27.70 19.52 7.84
N ASN A 570 28.43 19.51 8.95
CA ASN A 570 28.18 18.59 10.07
C ASN A 570 26.92 18.98 10.84
N ASP A 571 26.32 17.98 11.49
CA ASP A 571 25.13 18.14 12.33
C ASP A 571 25.48 18.92 13.61
N LEU A 572 24.66 19.92 13.95
CA LEU A 572 24.74 20.69 15.19
C LEU A 572 23.83 20.03 16.23
N ILE A 573 24.41 19.58 17.35
CA ILE A 573 23.68 18.82 18.37
C ILE A 573 23.58 19.62 19.67
N PHE A 574 22.34 19.75 20.16
CA PHE A 574 21.92 20.56 21.32
C PHE A 574 21.36 19.67 22.44
N ARG A 575 21.27 20.18 23.67
CA ARG A 575 20.69 19.44 24.81
C ARG A 575 19.16 19.41 24.70
N THR A 576 18.51 20.54 24.45
CA THR A 576 17.04 20.68 24.39
C THR A 576 16.50 21.13 23.02
N LYS A 577 15.24 20.81 22.71
CA LYS A 577 14.51 21.33 21.54
C LYS A 577 14.40 22.87 21.58
N ARG A 578 14.42 23.49 22.77
CA ARG A 578 14.42 24.95 22.95
C ARG A 578 15.71 25.61 22.42
N GLU A 579 16.87 25.06 22.77
CA GLU A 579 18.17 25.50 22.22
C GLU A 579 18.19 25.32 20.70
N LYS A 580 17.83 24.11 20.23
CA LYS A 580 17.78 23.75 18.81
C LYS A 580 16.97 24.75 17.98
N TYR A 581 15.75 25.09 18.43
CA TYR A 581 14.89 26.04 17.71
C TYR A 581 15.42 27.47 17.75
N ASN A 582 16.03 27.91 18.85
CA ASN A 582 16.67 29.24 18.89
C ASN A 582 17.82 29.31 17.88
N ALA A 583 18.72 28.33 17.88
CA ALA A 583 19.86 28.27 16.96
C ALA A 583 19.44 28.21 15.47
N ILE A 584 18.37 27.48 15.13
CA ILE A 584 17.80 27.50 13.78
C ILE A 584 17.37 28.92 13.38
N LEU A 585 16.74 29.67 14.28
CA LEU A 585 16.29 31.05 14.01
C LEU A 585 17.46 32.02 13.90
N ASP A 586 18.51 31.85 14.70
CA ASP A 586 19.73 32.65 14.65
C ASP A 586 20.45 32.47 13.29
N GLU A 587 20.58 31.23 12.80
CA GLU A 587 21.17 30.96 11.47
C GLU A 587 20.28 31.46 10.31
N ILE A 588 18.95 31.34 10.42
CA ILE A 588 18.02 31.94 9.43
C ILE A 588 18.18 33.47 9.40
N GLU A 589 18.29 34.12 10.55
CA GLU A 589 18.47 35.57 10.64
C GLU A 589 19.82 36.00 10.04
N ARG A 590 20.90 35.24 10.33
CA ARG A 590 22.23 35.44 9.73
C ARG A 590 22.21 35.29 8.21
N MET A 591 21.56 34.24 7.69
CA MET A 591 21.39 34.02 6.25
C MET A 591 20.53 35.09 5.58
N ASN A 592 19.49 35.59 6.28
CA ASN A 592 18.63 36.68 5.79
C ASN A 592 19.40 38.01 5.70
N LYS A 593 20.25 38.35 6.68
CA LYS A 593 21.20 39.48 6.61
C LYS A 593 22.16 39.36 5.41
N LEU A 594 22.54 38.14 5.02
CA LEU A 594 23.36 37.86 3.84
C LEU A 594 22.57 37.81 2.51
N GLU A 595 21.28 38.15 2.49
CA GLU A 595 20.39 38.09 1.31
C GLU A 595 20.33 36.70 0.65
N LEU A 596 20.54 35.62 1.43
CA LEU A 596 20.51 34.23 0.94
C LEU A 596 19.11 33.61 1.11
N PRO A 597 18.62 32.83 0.13
CA PRO A 597 17.40 32.04 0.29
C PRO A 597 17.62 30.84 1.21
N VAL A 598 16.63 30.55 2.05
CA VAL A 598 16.67 29.49 3.06
C VAL A 598 15.44 28.59 2.95
N LEU A 599 15.66 27.28 2.83
CA LEU A 599 14.64 26.24 2.96
C LEU A 599 14.84 25.47 4.26
N VAL A 600 13.86 25.54 5.16
CA VAL A 600 13.85 24.84 6.44
C VAL A 600 12.98 23.58 6.29
N GLY A 601 13.59 22.39 6.36
CA GLY A 601 12.87 21.12 6.34
C GLY A 601 12.57 20.64 7.76
N THR A 602 11.31 20.27 8.01
CA THR A 602 10.84 19.75 9.31
C THR A 602 10.24 18.34 9.17
N THR A 603 10.05 17.64 10.29
CA THR A 603 9.49 16.29 10.34
C THR A 603 7.96 16.25 10.35
N ASN A 604 7.29 17.26 10.91
CA ASN A 604 5.82 17.32 11.02
C ASN A 604 5.30 18.77 11.04
N VAL A 605 3.97 18.92 10.91
CA VAL A 605 3.27 20.22 10.82
C VAL A 605 3.44 21.06 12.10
N ASP A 606 3.43 20.44 13.29
CA ASP A 606 3.55 21.17 14.56
C ASP A 606 4.92 21.84 14.73
N VAL A 607 6.00 21.19 14.28
CA VAL A 607 7.34 21.79 14.25
C VAL A 607 7.37 22.97 13.27
N SER A 608 6.76 22.83 12.08
CA SER A 608 6.62 23.92 11.10
C SER A 608 5.87 25.14 11.65
N GLU A 609 4.68 24.93 12.22
CA GLU A 609 3.88 26.01 12.81
C GLU A 609 4.54 26.61 14.06
N THR A 610 5.36 25.84 14.79
CA THR A 610 6.16 26.36 15.91
C THR A 610 7.29 27.27 15.44
N LEU A 611 8.07 26.85 14.43
CA LEU A 611 9.12 27.67 13.84
C LEU A 611 8.55 28.92 13.15
N ALA A 612 7.43 28.80 12.43
CA ALA A 612 6.73 29.93 11.83
C ALA A 612 6.29 30.98 12.88
N ARG A 613 5.68 30.53 13.99
CA ARG A 613 5.33 31.40 15.13
C ARG A 613 6.54 31.99 15.84
N MET A 614 7.75 31.44 15.69
CA MET A 614 8.99 32.03 16.21
C MET A 614 9.60 33.05 15.21
N LEU A 615 9.71 32.72 13.93
CA LEU A 615 10.14 33.66 12.88
C LEU A 615 9.26 34.92 12.83
N LYS A 616 7.93 34.74 12.94
CA LYS A 616 6.96 35.85 12.99
C LYS A 616 7.22 36.80 14.17
N ARG A 617 7.74 36.30 15.30
CA ARG A 617 8.12 37.12 16.47
C ARG A 617 9.45 37.85 16.29
N ARG A 618 10.36 37.33 15.45
CA ARG A 618 11.57 38.05 14.99
C ARG A 618 11.31 39.01 13.81
N GLY A 619 10.08 39.05 13.29
CA GLY A 619 9.72 39.89 12.14
C GLY A 619 10.17 39.35 10.77
N ILE A 620 10.76 38.15 10.72
CA ILE A 620 11.26 37.53 9.50
C ILE A 620 10.06 37.05 8.66
N ARG A 621 9.96 37.55 7.41
CA ARG A 621 8.95 37.11 6.44
C ARG A 621 9.29 35.70 5.96
N HIS A 622 8.31 34.80 6.00
CA HIS A 622 8.48 33.42 5.61
C HIS A 622 7.18 32.85 5.05
N ASN A 623 7.28 31.78 4.26
CA ASN A 623 6.16 30.93 3.85
C ASN A 623 6.23 29.58 4.57
N VAL A 624 5.09 28.87 4.64
CA VAL A 624 5.00 27.52 5.22
C VAL A 624 4.29 26.60 4.22
N LEU A 625 4.84 25.41 4.00
CA LEU A 625 4.33 24.39 3.08
C LEU A 625 3.96 23.14 3.89
N ASN A 626 2.66 22.84 3.96
CA ASN A 626 2.11 21.76 4.77
C ASN A 626 1.45 20.65 3.91
N ALA A 627 1.83 20.53 2.63
CA ALA A 627 1.32 19.53 1.69
C ALA A 627 -0.21 19.53 1.48
N LYS A 628 -0.88 20.68 1.67
CA LYS A 628 -2.35 20.84 1.57
C LYS A 628 -2.84 21.52 0.29
N GLN A 629 -2.02 22.30 -0.42
CA GLN A 629 -2.45 23.04 -1.62
C GLN A 629 -1.39 22.98 -2.74
N HIS A 630 -1.25 21.82 -3.39
CA HIS A 630 -0.20 21.50 -4.37
C HIS A 630 0.19 22.63 -5.34
N ALA A 631 -0.76 23.20 -6.08
CA ALA A 631 -0.47 24.27 -7.06
C ALA A 631 0.12 25.54 -6.39
N ARG A 632 -0.49 25.99 -5.29
CA ARG A 632 -0.02 27.15 -4.52
C ARG A 632 1.33 26.89 -3.84
N GLU A 633 1.58 25.66 -3.43
CA GLU A 633 2.88 25.25 -2.89
C GLU A 633 3.97 25.22 -3.97
N ALA A 634 3.62 24.88 -5.22
CA ALA A 634 4.53 24.98 -6.36
C ALA A 634 4.89 26.46 -6.67
N ASP A 635 3.92 27.38 -6.66
CA ASP A 635 4.18 28.82 -6.82
C ASP A 635 5.14 29.36 -5.72
N ILE A 636 4.93 28.95 -4.46
CA ILE A 636 5.80 29.34 -3.34
C ILE A 636 7.21 28.74 -3.49
N ILE A 637 7.33 27.49 -3.92
CA ILE A 637 8.62 26.83 -4.17
C ILE A 637 9.39 27.51 -5.32
N ALA A 638 8.71 27.88 -6.40
CA ALA A 638 9.32 28.63 -7.50
C ALA A 638 9.86 30.00 -7.04
N ALA A 639 9.21 30.63 -6.06
CA ALA A 639 9.68 31.86 -5.42
C ALA A 639 10.71 31.65 -4.29
N ALA A 640 10.93 30.42 -3.80
CA ALA A 640 11.79 30.13 -2.66
C ALA A 640 13.28 30.37 -2.93
N GLY A 641 13.70 30.43 -4.20
CA GLY A 641 15.08 30.70 -4.62
C GLY A 641 15.45 32.18 -4.73
N GLN A 642 14.55 33.11 -4.39
CA GLN A 642 14.80 34.55 -4.50
C GLN A 642 15.64 35.11 -3.32
N PRO A 643 16.42 36.20 -3.50
CA PRO A 643 17.28 36.75 -2.45
C PRO A 643 16.54 36.99 -1.12
N GLY A 644 17.07 36.44 -0.03
CA GLY A 644 16.51 36.55 1.32
C GLY A 644 15.16 35.86 1.55
N ALA A 645 14.65 35.05 0.62
CA ALA A 645 13.40 34.30 0.82
C ALA A 645 13.56 33.21 1.89
N VAL A 646 12.60 33.08 2.80
CA VAL A 646 12.58 32.02 3.81
C VAL A 646 11.33 31.15 3.63
N THR A 647 11.52 29.85 3.51
CA THR A 647 10.43 28.88 3.33
C THR A 647 10.59 27.73 4.31
N ILE A 648 9.53 27.40 5.04
CA ILE A 648 9.44 26.18 5.85
C ILE A 648 8.68 25.13 5.05
N ALA A 649 9.22 23.91 4.97
CA ALA A 649 8.59 22.77 4.31
C ALA A 649 8.45 21.59 5.29
N THR A 650 7.22 21.14 5.48
CA THR A 650 6.90 19.93 6.25
C THR A 650 7.24 18.69 5.45
N ASN A 651 8.16 17.87 5.95
CA ASN A 651 8.65 16.63 5.35
C ASN A 651 9.10 16.84 3.88
N MET A 652 8.31 16.38 2.90
CA MET A 652 8.61 16.52 1.47
C MET A 652 7.70 17.54 0.75
N ALA A 653 7.00 18.43 1.47
CA ALA A 653 6.14 19.45 0.87
C ALA A 653 6.84 20.24 -0.25
N GLY A 654 6.10 20.56 -1.32
CA GLY A 654 6.69 21.14 -2.54
C GLY A 654 7.53 20.18 -3.39
N ARG A 655 7.32 18.85 -3.31
CA ARG A 655 7.97 17.85 -4.20
C ARG A 655 7.64 18.08 -5.69
N GLY A 656 8.47 17.54 -6.58
CA GLY A 656 8.32 17.65 -8.03
C GLY A 656 8.56 19.04 -8.63
N THR A 657 8.73 20.09 -7.82
CA THR A 657 8.94 21.47 -8.26
C THR A 657 10.39 21.92 -8.03
N ASP A 658 10.93 22.70 -8.97
CA ASP A 658 12.31 23.18 -8.97
C ASP A 658 12.46 24.54 -8.28
N ILE A 659 13.56 24.74 -7.56
CA ILE A 659 13.87 26.00 -6.86
C ILE A 659 14.92 26.75 -7.68
N LYS A 660 14.44 27.57 -8.63
CA LYS A 660 15.32 28.37 -9.48
C LYS A 660 15.88 29.56 -8.69
N LEU A 661 17.21 29.69 -8.69
CA LEU A 661 17.90 30.74 -7.95
C LEU A 661 17.71 32.11 -8.63
N GLY A 662 17.46 33.15 -7.83
CA GLY A 662 17.37 34.53 -8.30
C GLY A 662 18.73 35.13 -8.69
N ALA A 663 18.71 36.24 -9.43
CA ALA A 663 19.93 36.95 -9.80
C ALA A 663 20.72 37.39 -8.55
N GLY A 664 22.04 37.16 -8.53
CA GLY A 664 22.92 37.48 -7.41
C GLY A 664 22.83 36.52 -6.21
N VAL A 665 22.03 35.45 -6.28
CA VAL A 665 21.99 34.41 -5.24
C VAL A 665 23.21 33.51 -5.30
N THR A 666 23.70 33.18 -6.50
CA THR A 666 24.90 32.36 -6.76
C THR A 666 26.23 33.04 -6.39
N ASP A 667 26.20 34.33 -6.05
CA ASP A 667 27.42 35.10 -5.80
C ASP A 667 27.96 34.86 -4.38
N ALA A 668 29.25 34.56 -4.29
CA ALA A 668 29.93 34.35 -3.01
C ALA A 668 29.79 35.56 -2.07
N ARG A 669 29.41 35.31 -0.82
CA ARG A 669 29.33 36.33 0.23
C ARG A 669 30.69 36.45 0.91
N THR A 670 31.39 37.56 0.70
CA THR A 670 32.71 37.82 1.31
C THR A 670 32.64 38.92 2.38
N VAL A 671 33.73 39.06 3.15
CA VAL A 671 33.91 40.17 4.10
C VAL A 671 33.82 41.54 3.41
N GLY A 672 34.34 41.67 2.19
CA GLY A 672 34.20 42.88 1.36
C GLY A 672 32.76 43.13 0.91
N TRP A 673 32.01 42.09 0.54
CA TRP A 673 30.58 42.19 0.24
C TRP A 673 29.79 42.69 1.47
N ALA A 674 30.05 42.13 2.65
CA ALA A 674 29.38 42.52 3.89
C ALA A 674 29.68 43.99 4.27
N LYS A 675 30.96 44.40 4.19
CA LYS A 675 31.38 45.81 4.38
C LYS A 675 30.72 46.74 3.37
N ALA A 676 30.63 46.35 2.10
CA ALA A 676 29.98 47.16 1.05
C ALA A 676 28.45 47.28 1.23
N LYS A 677 27.81 46.29 1.87
CA LYS A 677 26.40 46.33 2.30
C LYS A 677 26.18 47.11 3.60
N GLY A 678 27.23 47.48 4.32
CA GLY A 678 27.13 48.14 5.62
C GLY A 678 26.67 47.22 6.76
N LEU A 679 26.87 45.90 6.62
CA LEU A 679 26.58 44.92 7.67
C LEU A 679 27.66 44.95 8.75
N ASP A 680 27.26 44.74 10.00
CA ASP A 680 28.20 44.48 11.09
C ASP A 680 28.80 43.07 10.92
N LEU A 681 30.10 42.93 11.19
CA LEU A 681 30.83 41.67 11.05
C LEU A 681 30.77 40.81 12.31
N GLU A 682 30.46 41.41 13.47
CA GLU A 682 30.24 40.68 14.73
C GLU A 682 28.92 39.88 14.68
N ASP A 683 27.98 40.32 13.85
CA ASP A 683 26.63 39.76 13.63
C ASP A 683 26.56 38.62 12.59
N LEU A 684 27.66 38.32 11.90
CA LEU A 684 27.73 37.39 10.76
C LEU A 684 28.49 36.04 10.94
N PRO A 685 29.16 35.68 12.06
CA PRO A 685 29.87 34.41 12.16
C PRO A 685 28.90 33.21 12.25
N PRO A 686 29.24 32.04 11.68
CA PRO A 686 28.37 30.87 11.69
C PRO A 686 28.30 30.21 13.07
N LEU A 687 27.17 29.56 13.37
CA LEU A 687 26.96 28.85 14.65
C LEU A 687 27.82 27.59 14.85
N ASP A 688 28.40 27.03 13.78
CA ASP A 688 29.34 25.91 13.84
C ASP A 688 30.67 26.37 14.46
N PRO A 689 31.05 25.93 15.68
CA PRO A 689 32.28 26.37 16.32
C PRO A 689 33.54 25.98 15.54
N GLY A 690 33.48 24.92 14.72
CA GLY A 690 34.56 24.51 13.81
C GLY A 690 34.75 25.42 12.60
N ARG A 691 33.81 26.33 12.34
CA ARG A 691 33.85 27.35 11.28
C ARG A 691 33.97 28.78 11.82
N TRP A 692 34.02 28.97 13.14
CA TRP A 692 34.13 30.29 13.74
C TRP A 692 35.41 31.01 13.30
N ALA A 693 35.28 32.28 12.92
CA ALA A 693 36.37 33.16 12.61
C ALA A 693 36.02 34.60 13.02
N ASP A 694 36.97 35.31 13.61
CA ASP A 694 36.94 36.77 13.70
C ASP A 694 36.94 37.32 12.26
N LEU A 695 35.80 37.83 11.79
CA LEU A 695 35.63 38.35 10.43
C LEU A 695 36.24 39.76 10.26
N ALA A 696 36.44 40.52 11.33
CA ALA A 696 37.02 41.85 11.29
C ALA A 696 38.53 41.81 10.96
N THR A 697 39.24 40.75 11.40
CA THR A 697 40.65 40.51 11.08
C THR A 697 40.92 39.92 9.68
N ARG A 698 39.87 39.65 8.90
CA ARG A 698 39.97 38.96 7.60
C ARG A 698 40.06 39.94 6.42
N PRO A 699 40.75 39.56 5.32
CA PRO A 699 40.78 40.34 4.09
C PRO A 699 39.42 40.34 3.39
N ASP A 700 39.19 41.31 2.50
CA ASP A 700 37.87 41.55 1.88
C ASP A 700 37.44 40.46 0.88
N ASP A 701 38.37 39.64 0.39
CA ASP A 701 38.13 38.45 -0.42
C ASP A 701 37.80 37.19 0.41
N HIS A 702 37.88 37.27 1.75
CA HIS A 702 37.58 36.13 2.62
C HIS A 702 36.12 35.72 2.53
N LEU A 703 35.89 34.45 2.20
CA LEU A 703 34.58 33.84 2.05
C LEU A 703 33.87 33.66 3.41
N ILE A 704 32.68 34.25 3.55
CA ILE A 704 31.74 34.00 4.64
C ILE A 704 30.84 32.81 4.27
N ASP A 705 30.27 32.83 3.05
CA ASP A 705 29.41 31.76 2.53
C ASP A 705 29.54 31.65 1.00
N PRO A 706 29.58 30.45 0.40
CA PRO A 706 29.64 30.27 -1.06
C PRO A 706 28.43 30.85 -1.83
N GLY A 707 27.33 31.18 -1.16
CA GLY A 707 26.10 31.60 -1.80
C GLY A 707 25.23 30.40 -2.20
N GLY A 708 24.21 30.65 -3.02
CA GLY A 708 23.21 29.64 -3.40
C GLY A 708 22.14 29.40 -2.33
N LEU A 709 21.31 28.38 -2.55
CA LEU A 709 20.25 27.97 -1.63
C LEU A 709 20.82 27.30 -0.38
N GLN A 710 20.30 27.68 0.78
CA GLN A 710 20.71 27.17 2.09
C GLN A 710 19.64 26.22 2.63
N ILE A 711 20.04 24.99 3.00
CA ILE A 711 19.13 23.95 3.50
C ILE A 711 19.34 23.72 5.00
N LEU A 712 18.30 23.93 5.81
CA LEU A 712 18.31 23.72 7.25
C LEU A 712 17.34 22.60 7.64
N GLY A 713 17.85 21.42 8.02
CA GLY A 713 17.02 20.36 8.59
C GLY A 713 16.81 20.57 10.09
N SER A 714 15.57 20.70 10.56
CA SER A 714 15.28 20.90 11.98
C SER A 714 15.36 19.63 12.83
N GLU A 715 15.34 18.46 12.18
CA GLU A 715 15.43 17.10 12.72
C GLU A 715 16.04 16.17 11.66
N ARG A 716 16.46 14.96 12.06
CA ARG A 716 16.79 13.85 11.14
C ARG A 716 15.54 13.01 10.91
N HIS A 717 15.24 12.69 9.66
CA HIS A 717 14.15 11.75 9.33
C HIS A 717 14.54 10.31 9.71
N GLU A 718 13.55 9.43 9.85
CA GLU A 718 13.79 8.00 10.09
C GLU A 718 14.65 7.37 8.99
N SER A 719 14.38 7.73 7.74
CA SER A 719 15.18 7.33 6.59
C SER A 719 16.17 8.42 6.19
N ARG A 720 17.41 7.98 5.94
CA ARG A 720 18.50 8.77 5.37
C ARG A 720 18.20 9.22 3.94
N ARG A 721 17.26 8.56 3.25
CA ARG A 721 16.80 8.88 1.90
C ARG A 721 16.12 10.24 1.84
N ILE A 722 15.17 10.50 2.73
CA ILE A 722 14.46 11.78 2.84
C ILE A 722 15.44 12.92 3.18
N ASP A 723 16.41 12.66 4.07
CA ASP A 723 17.50 13.60 4.37
C ASP A 723 18.39 13.90 3.15
N ARG A 724 18.64 12.93 2.26
CA ARG A 724 19.37 13.14 1.00
C ARG A 724 18.53 13.98 0.03
N GLN A 725 17.23 13.72 -0.10
CA GLN A 725 16.32 14.50 -0.95
C GLN A 725 16.21 15.97 -0.50
N LEU A 726 16.11 16.22 0.81
CA LEU A 726 16.08 17.56 1.37
C LEU A 726 17.37 18.35 1.03
N ARG A 727 18.55 17.72 1.17
CA ARG A 727 19.83 18.31 0.70
C ARG A 727 19.84 18.57 -0.80
N GLY A 728 19.29 17.65 -1.59
CA GLY A 728 19.10 17.75 -3.04
C GLY A 728 18.14 18.85 -3.52
N ARG A 729 17.63 19.69 -2.60
CA ARG A 729 17.00 20.97 -2.94
C ARG A 729 18.02 22.04 -3.36
N ALA A 730 19.25 21.99 -2.83
CA ALA A 730 20.35 22.89 -3.19
C ALA A 730 21.47 22.18 -3.98
N GLY A 731 22.30 22.97 -4.69
CA GLY A 731 23.46 22.46 -5.43
C GLY A 731 23.16 21.86 -6.81
N ARG A 732 22.07 22.28 -7.45
CA ARG A 732 21.56 21.74 -8.72
C ARG A 732 22.38 22.27 -9.90
N GLN A 733 22.62 21.45 -10.94
CA GLN A 733 23.39 21.87 -12.12
C GLN A 733 24.74 22.57 -11.79
N GLY A 734 25.40 22.14 -10.71
CA GLY A 734 26.66 22.71 -10.25
C GLY A 734 26.57 24.09 -9.58
N ASP A 735 25.38 24.57 -9.23
CA ASP A 735 25.19 25.79 -8.43
C ASP A 735 25.83 25.64 -7.02
N PRO A 736 26.21 26.76 -6.37
CA PRO A 736 26.55 26.77 -4.96
C PRO A 736 25.32 26.54 -4.07
N GLY A 737 25.58 26.34 -2.78
CA GLY A 737 24.59 26.16 -1.73
C GLY A 737 25.20 25.44 -0.53
N SER A 738 24.44 25.30 0.55
CA SER A 738 24.85 24.50 1.71
C SER A 738 23.72 23.63 2.25
N SER A 739 24.07 22.63 3.07
CA SER A 739 23.09 21.99 3.95
C SER A 739 23.63 21.78 5.35
N GLN A 740 22.77 21.91 6.36
CA GLN A 740 23.08 21.65 7.76
C GLN A 740 21.85 21.10 8.49
N PHE A 741 22.07 20.23 9.48
CA PHE A 741 21.01 19.66 10.30
C PHE A 741 21.23 20.05 11.77
N PHE A 742 20.15 20.38 12.45
CA PHE A 742 20.10 20.80 13.85
C PHE A 742 19.32 19.73 14.62
N LEU A 743 19.85 19.22 15.73
CA LEU A 743 19.32 18.04 16.43
C LEU A 743 19.33 18.23 17.94
N SER A 744 18.36 17.66 18.65
CA SER A 744 18.31 17.62 20.13
C SER A 744 18.27 16.18 20.62
N LEU A 745 18.79 15.94 21.84
CA LEU A 745 18.60 14.68 22.55
C LEU A 745 17.11 14.34 22.81
N GLU A 746 16.23 15.36 22.78
CA GLU A 746 14.77 15.26 22.92
C GLU A 746 14.04 14.94 21.60
N ASP A 747 14.76 14.86 20.47
CA ASP A 747 14.18 14.49 19.17
C ASP A 747 13.84 13.00 19.13
N ASP A 748 12.77 12.64 18.43
CA ASP A 748 12.18 11.31 18.55
C ASP A 748 13.08 10.19 18.03
N LEU A 749 13.86 10.46 16.97
CA LEU A 749 14.94 9.56 16.53
C LEU A 749 16.03 9.40 17.61
N MET A 750 16.38 10.46 18.35
CA MET A 750 17.40 10.39 19.42
C MET A 750 16.87 9.64 20.65
N ARG A 751 15.56 9.80 20.96
CA ARG A 751 14.83 9.08 22.01
C ARG A 751 14.80 7.57 21.75
N LEU A 752 14.66 7.14 20.49
CA LEU A 752 14.69 5.72 20.09
C LEU A 752 16.08 5.07 20.25
N PHE A 753 17.17 5.85 20.18
CA PHE A 753 18.53 5.33 20.04
C PHE A 753 19.47 5.67 21.21
N GLY A 754 18.99 5.44 22.44
CA GLY A 754 19.85 5.36 23.63
C GLY A 754 20.51 6.69 24.00
N SER A 755 19.74 7.77 23.93
CA SER A 755 20.11 9.14 24.32
C SER A 755 20.94 9.21 25.60
N GLU A 756 20.62 8.38 26.63
CA GLU A 756 21.41 8.25 27.86
C GLU A 756 22.92 8.08 27.61
N ARG A 757 23.36 7.28 26.62
CA ARG A 757 24.80 7.07 26.38
C ARG A 757 25.49 8.28 25.74
N ILE A 758 24.74 9.14 25.05
CA ILE A 758 25.23 10.39 24.47
C ILE A 758 25.20 11.47 25.56
N ALA A 759 24.09 11.61 26.30
CA ALA A 759 23.98 12.50 27.45
C ALA A 759 25.08 12.25 28.51
N ASN A 760 25.29 11.00 28.92
CA ASN A 760 26.37 10.60 29.84
C ASN A 760 27.78 10.83 29.28
N ALA A 761 27.94 11.01 27.95
CA ALA A 761 29.20 11.42 27.35
C ALA A 761 29.33 12.96 27.37
N MET A 762 28.25 13.69 27.06
CA MET A 762 28.19 15.16 27.12
C MET A 762 28.49 15.69 28.53
N GLU A 763 27.87 15.11 29.56
CA GLU A 763 28.13 15.47 30.96
C GLU A 763 29.56 15.11 31.42
N LYS A 764 30.20 14.12 30.80
CA LYS A 764 31.62 13.78 31.03
C LYS A 764 32.61 14.58 30.19
N TRP A 765 32.12 15.25 29.15
CA TRP A 765 32.89 16.20 28.34
C TRP A 765 32.72 17.66 28.81
N GLY A 766 31.79 17.90 29.73
CA GLY A 766 31.59 19.19 30.41
C GLY A 766 30.71 20.18 29.65
N ALA A 767 29.90 19.71 28.70
CA ALA A 767 29.09 20.59 27.84
C ALA A 767 28.06 21.41 28.66
N GLU A 768 28.20 22.74 28.64
CA GLU A 768 27.31 23.66 29.38
C GLU A 768 26.00 23.98 28.61
N GLU A 769 25.02 24.60 29.28
CA GLU A 769 23.71 24.96 28.68
C GLU A 769 23.91 26.03 27.59
N GLY A 770 23.95 25.58 26.32
CA GLY A 770 24.17 26.42 25.15
C GLY A 770 25.37 26.03 24.28
N GLU A 771 26.22 25.09 24.70
CA GLU A 771 27.33 24.62 23.85
C GLU A 771 26.85 23.68 22.73
N VAL A 772 27.30 23.96 21.50
CA VAL A 772 26.95 23.20 20.30
C VAL A 772 27.95 22.08 20.06
N ILE A 773 27.48 20.83 20.01
CA ILE A 773 28.36 19.68 19.77
C ILE A 773 28.41 19.30 18.29
N THR A 774 29.58 19.54 17.68
CA THR A 774 29.90 19.16 16.30
C THR A 774 30.91 18.01 16.29
N HIS A 775 30.46 16.76 16.24
CA HIS A 775 31.38 15.62 16.27
C HIS A 775 30.97 14.47 15.34
N GLY A 776 31.75 14.24 14.27
CA GLY A 776 31.42 13.29 13.20
C GLY A 776 31.38 11.80 13.58
N LEU A 777 31.68 11.41 14.84
CA LEU A 777 31.34 10.08 15.35
C LEU A 777 29.86 9.97 15.77
N VAL A 778 29.23 11.07 16.18
CA VAL A 778 27.81 11.12 16.57
C VAL A 778 26.93 11.08 15.31
N THR A 779 27.24 11.90 14.29
CA THR A 779 26.62 11.79 12.95
C THR A 779 26.69 10.37 12.41
N LYS A 780 27.86 9.71 12.45
CA LYS A 780 28.03 8.30 12.05
C LYS A 780 27.32 7.28 12.94
N SER A 781 26.88 7.67 14.12
CA SER A 781 26.05 6.83 15.00
C SER A 781 24.57 6.98 14.67
N ILE A 782 24.13 8.21 14.35
CA ILE A 782 22.78 8.49 13.83
C ILE A 782 22.58 7.83 12.46
N GLU A 783 23.57 7.86 11.57
CA GLU A 783 23.53 7.14 10.28
C GLU A 783 23.35 5.61 10.42
N ARG A 784 23.78 5.03 11.56
CA ARG A 784 23.58 3.60 11.88
C ARG A 784 22.22 3.34 12.51
N ALA A 785 21.67 4.33 13.21
CA ALA A 785 20.32 4.29 13.76
C ALA A 785 19.28 4.33 12.63
N GLN A 786 19.39 5.30 11.69
CA GLN A 786 18.53 5.39 10.50
C GLN A 786 18.49 4.06 9.73
N ARG A 787 19.66 3.50 9.40
CA ARG A 787 19.77 2.18 8.74
C ARG A 787 19.12 1.01 9.48
N ARG A 788 18.92 1.11 10.79
CA ARG A 788 18.22 0.11 11.58
C ARG A 788 16.70 0.32 11.55
N VAL A 789 16.24 1.57 11.52
CA VAL A 789 14.82 1.88 11.28
C VAL A 789 14.43 1.49 9.86
N GLU A 790 15.25 1.83 8.86
CA GLU A 790 15.09 1.43 7.46
C GLU A 790 14.97 -0.10 7.32
N GLY A 791 15.88 -0.86 7.94
CA GLY A 791 15.82 -2.33 7.94
C GLY A 791 14.58 -2.91 8.64
N ASN A 792 14.18 -2.37 9.80
CA ASN A 792 12.95 -2.78 10.48
C ASN A 792 11.69 -2.50 9.62
N ASN A 793 11.65 -1.34 8.95
CA ASN A 793 10.54 -0.94 8.10
C ASN A 793 10.47 -1.78 6.82
N PHE A 794 11.62 -2.20 6.28
CA PHE A 794 11.69 -3.19 5.20
C PHE A 794 11.18 -4.56 5.64
N GLU A 795 11.57 -5.08 6.81
CA GLU A 795 11.01 -6.34 7.34
C GLU A 795 9.48 -6.27 7.51
N ALA A 796 8.94 -5.12 7.93
CA ALA A 796 7.50 -4.93 8.05
C ALA A 796 6.78 -4.91 6.69
N ARG A 797 7.30 -4.17 5.69
CA ARG A 797 6.76 -4.18 4.31
C ARG A 797 6.86 -5.55 3.68
N LYS A 798 7.99 -6.24 3.85
CA LYS A 798 8.18 -7.59 3.31
C LYS A 798 7.15 -8.56 3.88
N ARG A 799 6.91 -8.57 5.20
CA ARG A 799 5.86 -9.43 5.78
C ARG A 799 4.48 -9.11 5.23
N LEU A 800 4.14 -7.82 5.07
CA LEU A 800 2.86 -7.41 4.50
C LEU A 800 2.68 -7.97 3.07
N LEU A 801 3.75 -7.95 2.27
CA LEU A 801 3.81 -8.59 0.96
C LEU A 801 3.73 -10.11 1.04
N ASP A 802 4.47 -10.76 1.94
CA ASP A 802 4.48 -12.23 2.11
C ASP A 802 3.07 -12.79 2.40
N TYR A 803 2.18 -11.98 3.04
CA TYR A 803 0.76 -12.29 3.21
C TYR A 803 -0.10 -11.97 1.97
N ASP A 804 0.15 -10.88 1.24
CA ASP A 804 -0.61 -10.54 0.01
C ASP A 804 -0.21 -11.41 -1.19
N ASP A 805 0.98 -11.99 -1.23
CA ASP A 805 1.40 -12.91 -2.29
C ASP A 805 0.57 -14.21 -2.26
N VAL A 806 0.15 -14.67 -1.08
CA VAL A 806 -0.84 -15.76 -0.91
C VAL A 806 -2.18 -15.36 -1.50
N MET A 807 -2.65 -14.16 -1.14
CA MET A 807 -3.89 -13.60 -1.66
C MET A 807 -3.84 -13.42 -3.17
N ASN A 808 -2.68 -13.08 -3.72
CA ASN A 808 -2.53 -12.76 -5.14
C ASN A 808 -2.66 -14.00 -6.02
N GLN A 809 -2.10 -15.14 -5.61
CA GLN A 809 -2.29 -16.42 -6.31
C GLN A 809 -3.78 -16.80 -6.41
N GLN A 810 -4.53 -16.65 -5.31
CA GLN A 810 -5.97 -16.89 -5.27
C GLN A 810 -6.75 -15.88 -6.12
N ARG A 811 -6.36 -14.61 -6.04
CA ARG A 811 -6.93 -13.49 -6.80
C ARG A 811 -6.80 -13.69 -8.31
N GLU A 812 -5.67 -14.21 -8.79
CA GLU A 812 -5.40 -14.45 -10.21
C GLU A 812 -6.34 -15.52 -10.79
N VAL A 813 -6.48 -16.67 -10.12
CA VAL A 813 -7.45 -17.71 -10.49
C VAL A 813 -8.87 -17.12 -10.57
N ILE A 814 -9.30 -16.40 -9.54
CA ILE A 814 -10.63 -15.79 -9.48
C ILE A 814 -10.82 -14.72 -10.56
N TYR A 815 -9.82 -13.90 -10.86
CA TYR A 815 -9.89 -12.85 -11.88
C TYR A 815 -9.84 -13.40 -13.31
N ASP A 816 -9.27 -14.60 -13.54
CA ASP A 816 -9.36 -15.30 -14.82
C ASP A 816 -10.72 -15.99 -15.02
N LEU A 817 -11.27 -16.63 -13.99
CA LEU A 817 -12.64 -17.17 -14.05
C LEU A 817 -13.69 -16.07 -14.30
N ARG A 818 -13.50 -14.89 -13.72
CA ARG A 818 -14.31 -13.70 -14.04
C ARG A 818 -14.08 -13.19 -15.46
N LEU A 819 -12.87 -13.34 -16.01
CA LEU A 819 -12.59 -12.94 -17.38
C LEU A 819 -13.32 -13.86 -18.38
N PHE A 820 -13.29 -15.18 -18.20
CA PHE A 820 -14.11 -16.10 -19.02
C PHE A 820 -15.61 -15.78 -18.94
N ALA A 821 -16.11 -15.42 -17.75
CA ALA A 821 -17.49 -15.00 -17.56
C ALA A 821 -17.85 -13.69 -18.30
N LEU A 822 -16.88 -12.80 -18.52
CA LEU A 822 -17.02 -11.51 -19.19
C LEU A 822 -16.80 -11.58 -20.71
N ASP A 823 -15.90 -12.45 -21.17
CA ASP A 823 -15.57 -12.69 -22.58
C ASP A 823 -16.67 -13.50 -23.29
N GLY A 824 -17.32 -14.44 -22.59
CA GLY A 824 -18.48 -15.17 -23.10
C GLY A 824 -18.14 -16.28 -24.09
N GLY A 825 -18.99 -16.45 -25.11
CA GLY A 825 -18.80 -17.40 -26.20
C GLY A 825 -18.71 -18.87 -25.78
N GLU A 826 -17.98 -19.66 -26.57
CA GLU A 826 -17.86 -21.12 -26.36
C GLU A 826 -16.84 -21.50 -25.27
N ASP A 827 -15.86 -20.63 -24.96
CA ASP A 827 -14.95 -20.84 -23.84
C ASP A 827 -15.69 -20.80 -22.50
N LEU A 828 -16.62 -19.85 -22.30
CA LEU A 828 -17.52 -19.83 -21.15
C LEU A 828 -18.38 -21.10 -21.05
N ARG A 829 -18.90 -21.60 -22.18
CA ARG A 829 -19.69 -22.83 -22.21
C ARG A 829 -18.86 -24.06 -21.81
N GLY A 830 -17.59 -24.10 -22.22
CA GLY A 830 -16.64 -25.14 -21.83
C GLY A 830 -16.33 -25.12 -20.33
N GLU A 831 -15.95 -23.95 -19.81
CA GLU A 831 -15.67 -23.72 -18.39
C GLU A 831 -16.85 -24.12 -17.49
N LEU A 832 -18.08 -23.71 -17.87
CA LEU A 832 -19.29 -24.08 -17.14
C LEU A 832 -19.58 -25.57 -17.19
N TRP A 833 -19.30 -26.25 -18.31
CA TRP A 833 -19.42 -27.70 -18.36
C TRP A 833 -18.37 -28.37 -17.47
N GLU A 834 -17.13 -27.89 -17.41
CA GLU A 834 -16.08 -28.46 -16.56
C GLU A 834 -16.39 -28.31 -15.06
N MET A 835 -16.93 -27.16 -14.63
CA MET A 835 -17.44 -26.97 -13.27
C MET A 835 -18.61 -27.92 -12.94
N VAL A 836 -19.53 -28.13 -13.88
CA VAL A 836 -20.71 -29.01 -13.72
C VAL A 836 -20.31 -30.49 -13.70
N ASP A 837 -19.42 -30.92 -14.59
CA ASP A 837 -18.86 -32.27 -14.65
C ASP A 837 -18.15 -32.57 -13.33
N THR A 838 -17.25 -31.69 -12.89
CA THR A 838 -16.50 -31.83 -11.63
C THR A 838 -17.43 -31.88 -10.40
N ALA A 839 -18.42 -30.98 -10.30
CA ALA A 839 -19.39 -31.00 -9.20
C ALA A 839 -20.24 -32.28 -9.17
N VAL A 840 -20.52 -32.87 -10.33
CA VAL A 840 -21.20 -34.18 -10.43
C VAL A 840 -20.24 -35.32 -10.05
N ARG A 841 -18.96 -35.26 -10.41
CA ARG A 841 -17.95 -36.25 -9.99
C ARG A 841 -17.81 -36.29 -8.47
N GLU A 842 -17.67 -35.13 -7.83
CA GLU A 842 -17.62 -35.00 -6.36
C GLU A 842 -18.84 -35.64 -5.68
N VAL A 843 -20.04 -35.46 -6.24
CA VAL A 843 -21.27 -36.05 -5.71
C VAL A 843 -21.38 -37.56 -5.99
N VAL A 844 -20.72 -38.10 -7.03
CA VAL A 844 -20.56 -39.56 -7.17
C VAL A 844 -19.56 -40.09 -6.13
N ASP A 845 -18.45 -39.38 -5.90
CA ASP A 845 -17.41 -39.76 -4.95
C ASP A 845 -17.91 -39.75 -3.49
N GLU A 846 -18.83 -38.84 -3.14
CA GLU A 846 -19.58 -38.84 -1.86
C GLU A 846 -20.38 -40.15 -1.61
N PHE A 847 -20.65 -40.96 -2.64
CA PHE A 847 -21.47 -42.20 -2.55
C PHE A 847 -20.73 -43.47 -3.01
N VAL A 848 -19.52 -43.37 -3.56
CA VAL A 848 -18.75 -44.46 -4.17
C VAL A 848 -17.36 -44.55 -3.54
N ASP A 849 -17.32 -45.04 -2.29
CA ASP A 849 -16.07 -45.33 -1.58
C ASP A 849 -15.42 -46.61 -2.15
N PRO A 850 -14.18 -46.55 -2.69
CA PRO A 850 -13.48 -47.70 -3.28
C PRO A 850 -12.92 -48.70 -2.25
N GLU A 851 -12.89 -48.38 -0.95
CA GLU A 851 -12.58 -49.34 0.11
C GLU A 851 -13.82 -50.16 0.52
N VAL A 852 -15.03 -49.66 0.19
CA VAL A 852 -16.33 -50.32 0.40
C VAL A 852 -16.69 -51.18 -0.81
N ARG A 853 -17.49 -52.23 -0.59
CA ARG A 853 -17.96 -53.09 -1.69
C ARG A 853 -19.08 -52.42 -2.48
N ALA A 854 -19.08 -52.65 -3.80
CA ALA A 854 -20.09 -52.11 -4.71
C ALA A 854 -21.53 -52.44 -4.27
N GLU A 855 -21.80 -53.65 -3.77
CA GLU A 855 -23.15 -54.05 -3.32
C GLU A 855 -23.62 -53.34 -2.02
N SER A 856 -22.82 -52.41 -1.48
CA SER A 856 -23.12 -51.60 -0.29
C SER A 856 -23.13 -50.08 -0.53
N TRP A 857 -22.96 -49.61 -1.77
CA TRP A 857 -23.12 -48.18 -2.11
C TRP A 857 -24.61 -47.78 -2.24
N ASP A 858 -25.01 -46.62 -1.68
CA ASP A 858 -26.39 -46.11 -1.82
C ASP A 858 -26.61 -45.42 -3.18
N MET A 859 -26.71 -46.23 -4.24
CA MET A 859 -26.99 -45.77 -5.61
C MET A 859 -28.37 -45.09 -5.74
N ALA A 860 -29.33 -45.40 -4.87
CA ALA A 860 -30.63 -44.70 -4.84
C ALA A 860 -30.51 -43.32 -4.16
N GLY A 861 -29.71 -43.22 -3.11
CA GLY A 861 -29.22 -41.97 -2.50
C GLY A 861 -28.56 -41.05 -3.50
N LEU A 862 -27.61 -41.57 -4.27
CA LEU A 862 -26.95 -40.85 -5.35
C LEU A 862 -27.97 -40.30 -6.37
N ARG A 863 -28.92 -41.14 -6.83
CA ARG A 863 -30.00 -40.69 -7.73
C ARG A 863 -30.88 -39.60 -7.12
N ARG A 864 -31.24 -39.72 -5.83
CA ARG A 864 -32.00 -38.69 -5.09
C ARG A 864 -31.21 -37.38 -4.99
N ARG A 865 -29.92 -37.44 -4.68
CA ARG A 865 -29.03 -36.28 -4.49
C ARG A 865 -28.85 -35.51 -5.81
N LEU A 866 -28.51 -36.21 -6.88
CA LEU A 866 -28.38 -35.64 -8.24
C LEU A 866 -29.68 -34.96 -8.72
N LEU A 867 -30.84 -35.49 -8.33
CA LEU A 867 -32.14 -34.91 -8.68
C LEU A 867 -32.51 -33.67 -7.83
N MET A 868 -32.17 -33.62 -6.54
CA MET A 868 -32.51 -32.50 -5.65
C MET A 868 -31.54 -31.31 -5.79
N ASP A 869 -30.25 -31.57 -5.90
CA ASP A 869 -29.23 -30.52 -5.94
C ASP A 869 -29.08 -29.97 -7.37
N PHE A 870 -29.08 -30.86 -8.37
CA PHE A 870 -28.75 -30.54 -9.76
C PHE A 870 -29.88 -30.83 -10.77
N PHE A 871 -31.05 -31.34 -10.35
CA PHE A 871 -32.15 -31.70 -11.29
C PHE A 871 -31.72 -32.66 -12.42
N ILE A 872 -30.70 -33.49 -12.17
CA ILE A 872 -30.21 -34.51 -13.11
C ILE A 872 -30.98 -35.80 -12.84
N LEU A 873 -31.61 -36.34 -13.89
CA LEU A 873 -32.31 -37.63 -13.84
C LEU A 873 -31.44 -38.71 -14.48
N ALA A 874 -30.63 -39.39 -13.66
CA ALA A 874 -29.86 -40.56 -14.08
C ALA A 874 -30.77 -41.82 -14.03
N ASP A 875 -31.49 -42.09 -15.11
CA ASP A 875 -32.42 -43.23 -15.21
C ASP A 875 -31.74 -44.62 -15.15
N ALA A 876 -30.41 -44.67 -15.26
CA ALA A 876 -29.63 -45.89 -15.08
C ALA A 876 -29.36 -46.26 -13.61
N LEU A 877 -29.60 -45.33 -12.66
CA LEU A 877 -29.50 -45.61 -11.23
C LEU A 877 -30.83 -46.17 -10.69
N PRO A 878 -30.81 -47.05 -9.66
CA PRO A 878 -32.01 -47.58 -9.00
C PRO A 878 -32.92 -46.47 -8.45
N GLU A 879 -34.23 -46.74 -8.35
CA GLU A 879 -35.19 -45.77 -7.77
C GLU A 879 -35.32 -45.94 -6.24
N LYS A 880 -35.03 -47.14 -5.74
CA LYS A 880 -35.09 -47.53 -4.33
C LYS A 880 -33.85 -48.32 -3.93
N GLU A 881 -33.53 -48.31 -2.64
CA GLU A 881 -32.48 -49.14 -2.03
C GLU A 881 -32.70 -50.66 -2.19
N GLU A 882 -33.93 -51.10 -2.49
CA GLU A 882 -34.28 -52.50 -2.74
C GLU A 882 -34.08 -52.93 -4.21
N ASP A 883 -33.84 -52.00 -5.14
CA ASP A 883 -33.68 -52.29 -6.57
C ASP A 883 -32.23 -52.74 -6.86
N ALA A 884 -32.07 -53.86 -7.55
CA ALA A 884 -30.74 -54.39 -7.90
C ALA A 884 -30.04 -53.55 -8.99
N PHE A 885 -28.72 -53.39 -8.84
CA PHE A 885 -27.82 -52.76 -9.82
C PHE A 885 -26.61 -53.65 -10.09
N ASP A 886 -26.00 -53.51 -11.28
CA ASP A 886 -24.90 -54.36 -11.76
C ASP A 886 -23.53 -53.65 -11.76
N PHE A 887 -23.43 -52.41 -11.25
CA PHE A 887 -22.18 -51.62 -11.22
C PHE A 887 -21.08 -52.32 -10.40
N VAL A 888 -19.91 -52.50 -11.01
CA VAL A 888 -18.76 -53.20 -10.43
C VAL A 888 -17.70 -52.23 -9.90
N ASP A 889 -17.54 -51.07 -10.54
CA ASP A 889 -16.59 -50.03 -10.15
C ASP A 889 -17.14 -48.61 -10.36
N ARG A 890 -16.34 -47.62 -9.95
CA ARG A 890 -16.66 -46.19 -10.02
C ARG A 890 -16.83 -45.69 -11.45
N ASP A 891 -16.05 -46.19 -12.40
CA ASP A 891 -16.04 -45.67 -13.76
C ASP A 891 -17.31 -46.12 -14.51
N GLU A 892 -17.86 -47.30 -14.21
CA GLU A 892 -19.19 -47.71 -14.68
C GLU A 892 -20.32 -46.80 -14.15
N VAL A 893 -20.26 -46.36 -12.88
CA VAL A 893 -21.22 -45.39 -12.31
C VAL A 893 -21.07 -44.03 -13.02
N MET A 894 -19.85 -43.61 -13.32
CA MET A 894 -19.58 -42.36 -14.04
C MET A 894 -20.07 -42.40 -15.50
N GLU A 895 -19.89 -43.52 -16.21
CA GLU A 895 -20.45 -43.72 -17.56
C GLU A 895 -22.00 -43.69 -17.55
N ALA A 896 -22.64 -44.07 -16.44
CA ALA A 896 -24.10 -43.94 -16.28
C ALA A 896 -24.55 -42.51 -15.96
N VAL A 897 -23.80 -41.76 -15.14
CA VAL A 897 -24.21 -40.44 -14.61
C VAL A 897 -23.83 -39.28 -15.52
N ILE A 898 -22.59 -39.22 -16.02
CA ILE A 898 -22.07 -38.07 -16.77
C ILE A 898 -22.84 -37.79 -18.08
N PRO A 899 -23.26 -38.80 -18.89
CA PRO A 899 -24.09 -38.56 -20.06
C PRO A 899 -25.48 -38.01 -19.72
N ALA A 900 -26.05 -38.38 -18.56
CA ALA A 900 -27.33 -37.84 -18.09
C ALA A 900 -27.17 -36.37 -17.67
N ALA A 901 -26.08 -36.03 -16.96
CA ALA A 901 -25.72 -34.66 -16.63
C ALA A 901 -25.54 -33.80 -17.90
N ARG A 902 -24.71 -34.26 -18.85
CA ARG A 902 -24.43 -33.54 -20.11
C ARG A 902 -25.69 -33.26 -20.93
N LYS A 903 -26.56 -34.26 -21.07
CA LYS A 903 -27.85 -34.13 -21.78
C LYS A 903 -28.77 -33.10 -21.12
N GLN A 904 -28.77 -33.01 -19.79
CA GLN A 904 -29.55 -32.01 -19.04
C GLN A 904 -28.92 -30.62 -19.13
N PHE A 905 -27.58 -30.52 -19.16
CA PHE A 905 -26.83 -29.27 -19.38
C PHE A 905 -27.11 -28.68 -20.76
N GLU A 906 -26.93 -29.48 -21.82
CA GLU A 906 -27.20 -29.08 -23.21
C GLU A 906 -28.66 -28.63 -23.38
N ARG A 907 -29.63 -29.38 -22.81
CA ARG A 907 -31.05 -28.98 -22.78
C ARG A 907 -31.30 -27.65 -22.05
N LYS A 908 -30.58 -27.35 -20.97
CA LYS A 908 -30.74 -26.08 -20.25
C LYS A 908 -30.26 -24.88 -21.06
N LEU A 909 -29.20 -25.04 -21.85
CA LEU A 909 -28.76 -24.02 -22.80
C LEU A 909 -29.81 -23.77 -23.89
N GLU A 910 -30.51 -24.82 -24.35
CA GLU A 910 -31.66 -24.68 -25.25
C GLU A 910 -32.85 -23.95 -24.58
N ASP A 911 -33.23 -24.34 -23.35
CA ASP A 911 -34.32 -23.72 -22.57
C ASP A 911 -34.10 -22.20 -22.33
N PHE A 912 -32.84 -21.73 -22.31
CA PHE A 912 -32.50 -20.30 -22.15
C PHE A 912 -32.61 -19.47 -23.44
N GLY A 913 -32.58 -20.10 -24.62
CA GLY A 913 -32.73 -19.44 -25.91
C GLY A 913 -31.76 -18.27 -26.16
N GLU A 914 -32.28 -17.14 -26.67
CA GLU A 914 -31.48 -15.95 -27.01
C GLU A 914 -30.78 -15.28 -25.81
N TYR A 915 -31.09 -15.69 -24.58
CA TYR A 915 -30.46 -15.18 -23.35
C TYR A 915 -29.38 -16.12 -22.80
N SER A 916 -29.14 -17.29 -23.40
CA SER A 916 -28.29 -18.35 -22.83
C SER A 916 -26.89 -17.87 -22.42
N GLU A 917 -26.18 -17.17 -23.29
CA GLU A 917 -24.86 -16.58 -22.99
C GLU A 917 -24.92 -15.59 -21.82
N ARG A 918 -25.86 -14.64 -21.86
CA ARG A 918 -26.02 -13.62 -20.82
C ARG A 918 -26.42 -14.20 -19.46
N ILE A 919 -27.16 -15.30 -19.44
CA ILE A 919 -27.53 -16.03 -18.23
C ILE A 919 -26.33 -16.81 -17.68
N GLN A 920 -25.56 -17.48 -18.54
CA GLN A 920 -24.31 -18.14 -18.19
C GLN A 920 -23.31 -17.16 -17.53
N SER A 921 -23.04 -16.02 -18.18
CA SER A 921 -22.18 -14.96 -17.62
C SER A 921 -22.70 -14.43 -16.29
N TRP A 922 -24.00 -14.17 -16.18
CA TRP A 922 -24.60 -13.62 -14.97
C TRP A 922 -24.54 -14.61 -13.78
N ILE A 923 -24.80 -15.90 -14.01
CA ILE A 923 -24.69 -16.93 -12.96
C ILE A 923 -23.24 -17.05 -12.50
N LEU A 924 -22.28 -17.19 -13.42
CA LEU A 924 -20.86 -17.34 -13.07
C LEU A 924 -20.33 -16.12 -12.32
N LEU A 925 -20.57 -14.90 -12.81
CA LEU A 925 -20.17 -13.67 -12.12
C LEU A 925 -20.84 -13.54 -10.74
N SER A 926 -22.15 -13.81 -10.64
CA SER A 926 -22.88 -13.62 -9.38
C SER A 926 -22.48 -14.63 -8.29
N VAL A 927 -22.09 -15.86 -8.67
CA VAL A 927 -21.59 -16.86 -7.71
C VAL A 927 -20.17 -16.53 -7.27
N ILE A 928 -19.30 -16.18 -8.22
CA ILE A 928 -17.92 -15.79 -7.89
C ILE A 928 -17.91 -14.54 -7.01
N ASP A 929 -18.63 -13.47 -7.38
CA ASP A 929 -18.64 -12.21 -6.62
C ASP A 929 -19.10 -12.43 -5.17
N ASP A 930 -20.17 -13.19 -4.95
CA ASP A 930 -20.71 -13.37 -3.59
C ASP A 930 -19.79 -14.25 -2.72
N LYS A 931 -19.29 -15.37 -3.25
CA LYS A 931 -18.43 -16.30 -2.52
C LYS A 931 -17.03 -15.74 -2.27
N TRP A 932 -16.41 -15.09 -3.26
CA TRP A 932 -15.10 -14.43 -3.11
C TRP A 932 -15.14 -13.30 -2.08
N LYS A 933 -16.22 -12.51 -2.06
CA LYS A 933 -16.46 -11.45 -1.09
C LYS A 933 -16.46 -11.99 0.36
N ASP A 934 -17.06 -13.15 0.60
CA ASP A 934 -17.10 -13.74 1.95
C ASP A 934 -15.74 -14.37 2.33
N HIS A 935 -15.10 -15.10 1.40
CA HIS A 935 -13.72 -15.59 1.59
C HIS A 935 -12.73 -14.47 1.96
N LEU A 936 -12.82 -13.30 1.32
CA LEU A 936 -11.99 -12.12 1.67
C LEU A 936 -12.20 -11.64 3.12
N TYR A 937 -13.41 -11.75 3.66
CA TYR A 937 -13.72 -11.40 5.06
C TYR A 937 -13.16 -12.43 6.04
N ASP A 938 -13.28 -13.71 5.72
CA ASP A 938 -12.73 -14.80 6.54
C ASP A 938 -11.19 -14.76 6.55
N LEU A 939 -10.56 -14.38 5.43
CA LEU A 939 -9.12 -14.18 5.32
C LEU A 939 -8.59 -12.96 6.09
N ASP A 940 -9.30 -11.83 6.08
CA ASP A 940 -8.97 -10.68 6.94
C ASP A 940 -9.07 -11.09 8.43
N SER A 941 -10.07 -11.92 8.79
CA SER A 941 -10.26 -12.47 10.14
C SER A 941 -9.18 -13.50 10.54
N LEU A 942 -8.77 -14.36 9.62
CA LEU A 942 -7.64 -15.29 9.78
C LEU A 942 -6.33 -14.52 9.99
N LYS A 943 -6.09 -13.47 9.19
CA LYS A 943 -4.88 -12.64 9.26
C LYS A 943 -4.75 -11.89 10.59
N ALA A 944 -5.86 -11.46 11.18
CA ALA A 944 -5.88 -10.91 12.53
C ALA A 944 -5.56 -11.98 13.59
N SER A 945 -6.26 -13.12 13.56
CA SER A 945 -6.18 -14.17 14.59
C SER A 945 -4.89 -15.00 14.56
N ILE A 946 -4.29 -15.24 13.39
CA ILE A 946 -3.06 -16.04 13.25
C ILE A 946 -1.87 -15.43 14.00
N SER A 947 -1.88 -14.11 14.21
CA SER A 947 -0.84 -13.37 14.94
C SER A 947 -0.63 -13.88 16.38
N PHE A 948 -1.69 -14.37 17.03
CA PHE A 948 -1.62 -14.91 18.39
C PHE A 948 -1.00 -16.32 18.45
N ARG A 949 -1.09 -17.12 17.36
CA ARG A 949 -0.52 -18.48 17.30
C ARG A 949 1.00 -18.52 17.40
N GLY A 950 1.69 -17.40 17.12
CA GLY A 950 3.14 -17.26 17.30
C GLY A 950 3.63 -17.49 18.74
N TRP A 951 2.75 -17.49 19.74
CA TRP A 951 3.09 -17.87 21.11
C TRP A 951 3.46 -19.36 21.25
N GLY A 952 3.02 -20.21 20.31
CA GLY A 952 3.28 -21.66 20.26
C GLY A 952 4.59 -22.08 19.57
N GLN A 953 5.52 -21.16 19.28
CA GLN A 953 6.77 -21.40 18.52
C GLN A 953 6.60 -21.85 17.05
N LYS A 954 5.38 -21.85 16.51
CA LYS A 954 5.10 -21.97 15.07
C LYS A 954 5.32 -20.64 14.36
N ASP A 955 5.62 -20.68 13.06
CA ASP A 955 5.67 -19.47 12.22
C ASP A 955 4.25 -19.10 11.74
N PRO A 956 3.71 -17.92 12.10
CA PRO A 956 2.36 -17.52 11.71
C PRO A 956 2.15 -17.44 10.19
N LEU A 957 3.19 -17.17 9.39
CA LEU A 957 3.07 -17.09 7.94
C LEU A 957 2.87 -18.48 7.31
N ILE A 958 3.47 -19.52 7.88
CA ILE A 958 3.33 -20.89 7.39
C ILE A 958 1.94 -21.44 7.71
N GLU A 959 1.46 -21.20 8.94
CA GLU A 959 0.11 -21.60 9.36
C GLU A 959 -0.96 -20.83 8.56
N TYR A 960 -0.79 -19.51 8.36
CA TYR A 960 -1.64 -18.71 7.46
C TYR A 960 -1.66 -19.26 6.04
N LYS A 961 -0.49 -19.58 5.46
CA LYS A 961 -0.40 -20.14 4.10
C LYS A 961 -1.15 -21.46 3.95
N LYS A 962 -1.13 -22.32 4.97
CA LYS A 962 -1.91 -23.55 4.97
C LYS A 962 -3.41 -23.26 5.08
N GLU A 963 -3.85 -22.55 6.11
CA GLU A 963 -5.28 -22.33 6.37
C GLU A 963 -5.94 -21.51 5.25
N ALA A 964 -5.26 -20.49 4.71
CA ALA A 964 -5.75 -19.73 3.56
C ALA A 964 -5.83 -20.56 2.27
N TYR A 965 -4.97 -21.57 2.09
CA TYR A 965 -5.04 -22.50 0.96
C TYR A 965 -6.21 -23.48 1.14
N ASP A 966 -6.34 -24.09 2.31
CA ASP A 966 -7.42 -25.03 2.62
C ASP A 966 -8.79 -24.34 2.40
N MET A 967 -8.98 -23.13 2.96
CA MET A 967 -10.16 -22.27 2.71
C MET A 967 -10.42 -21.96 1.24
N PHE A 968 -9.36 -21.83 0.42
CA PHE A 968 -9.52 -21.53 -1.02
C PHE A 968 -9.94 -22.76 -1.83
N VAL A 969 -9.51 -23.96 -1.44
CA VAL A 969 -10.00 -25.22 -2.02
C VAL A 969 -11.49 -25.40 -1.68
N ASP A 970 -11.89 -25.10 -0.46
CA ASP A 970 -13.29 -25.12 -0.03
C ASP A 970 -14.13 -24.08 -0.79
N LEU A 971 -13.65 -22.83 -0.90
CA LEU A 971 -14.27 -21.78 -1.72
C LEU A 971 -14.51 -22.26 -3.16
N MET A 972 -13.49 -22.80 -3.82
CA MET A 972 -13.58 -23.24 -5.21
C MET A 972 -14.59 -24.38 -5.37
N THR A 973 -14.71 -25.24 -4.37
CA THR A 973 -15.68 -26.36 -4.32
C THR A 973 -17.11 -25.86 -4.12
N ASP A 974 -17.31 -24.89 -3.21
CA ASP A 974 -18.59 -24.22 -3.02
C ASP A 974 -19.01 -23.43 -4.28
N ILE A 975 -18.10 -22.73 -4.94
CA ILE A 975 -18.36 -22.08 -6.24
C ILE A 975 -18.89 -23.11 -7.25
N ARG A 976 -18.22 -24.27 -7.44
CA ARG A 976 -18.67 -25.33 -8.36
C ARG A 976 -20.06 -25.87 -7.99
N LYS A 977 -20.29 -26.24 -6.73
CA LYS A 977 -21.57 -26.82 -6.27
C LYS A 977 -22.72 -25.80 -6.31
N THR A 978 -22.49 -24.57 -5.82
CA THR A 978 -23.47 -23.47 -5.85
C THR A 978 -23.83 -23.08 -7.28
N LEU A 979 -22.83 -22.95 -8.17
CA LEU A 979 -23.05 -22.63 -9.59
C LEU A 979 -23.86 -23.72 -10.30
N THR A 980 -23.47 -24.98 -10.14
CA THR A 980 -24.15 -26.12 -10.78
C THR A 980 -25.61 -26.17 -10.37
N SER A 981 -25.89 -25.99 -9.07
CA SER A 981 -27.25 -25.96 -8.56
C SER A 981 -28.06 -24.76 -9.09
N LEU A 982 -27.48 -23.56 -9.14
CA LEU A 982 -28.14 -22.36 -9.68
C LEU A 982 -28.40 -22.46 -11.19
N PHE A 983 -27.46 -23.00 -11.96
CA PHE A 983 -27.60 -23.22 -13.41
C PHE A 983 -28.81 -24.13 -13.72
N TYR A 984 -28.92 -25.28 -13.05
CA TYR A 984 -30.06 -26.18 -13.27
C TYR A 984 -31.38 -25.65 -12.68
N ARG A 985 -31.32 -24.88 -11.59
CA ARG A 985 -32.51 -24.22 -11.00
C ARG A 985 -33.00 -23.01 -11.80
N ALA A 986 -32.17 -22.39 -12.63
CA ALA A 986 -32.53 -21.22 -13.45
C ALA A 986 -33.67 -21.50 -14.44
N GLN A 987 -34.56 -20.52 -14.61
CA GLN A 987 -35.71 -20.57 -15.51
C GLN A 987 -35.91 -19.20 -16.18
N VAL A 988 -36.11 -19.20 -17.50
CA VAL A 988 -36.50 -17.99 -18.25
C VAL A 988 -38.03 -17.93 -18.29
N GLY A 989 -38.60 -16.80 -17.87
CA GLY A 989 -40.05 -16.61 -17.84
C GLY A 989 -40.43 -15.14 -17.76
N ALA A 990 -41.72 -14.85 -17.97
CA ALA A 990 -42.25 -13.51 -17.75
C ALA A 990 -41.98 -13.08 -16.29
N PRO A 991 -41.57 -11.82 -16.04
CA PRO A 991 -41.20 -11.39 -14.70
C PRO A 991 -42.38 -11.58 -13.75
N GLN A 992 -42.19 -12.42 -12.73
CA GLN A 992 -43.17 -12.52 -11.66
C GLN A 992 -43.36 -11.12 -11.06
N PRO A 993 -44.60 -10.71 -10.75
CA PRO A 993 -44.85 -9.41 -10.15
C PRO A 993 -44.19 -9.38 -8.78
N GLN A 994 -43.01 -8.75 -8.69
CA GLN A 994 -42.31 -8.56 -7.43
C GLN A 994 -43.30 -8.00 -6.40
N PRO A 995 -43.37 -8.57 -5.18
CA PRO A 995 -44.04 -7.92 -4.06
C PRO A 995 -43.47 -6.51 -3.98
N ARG A 996 -44.32 -5.49 -4.08
CA ARG A 996 -43.87 -4.09 -4.13
C ARG A 996 -42.99 -3.83 -2.91
N GLN A 997 -41.68 -3.74 -3.12
CA GLN A 997 -40.80 -3.19 -2.11
C GLN A 997 -41.35 -1.80 -1.75
N PRO A 998 -41.51 -1.47 -0.45
CA PRO A 998 -41.84 -0.11 -0.05
C PRO A 998 -40.82 0.82 -0.68
N GLN A 999 -41.28 1.81 -1.46
CA GLN A 999 -40.37 2.75 -2.11
C GLN A 999 -39.49 3.40 -1.04
N ARG A 1000 -38.18 3.12 -1.04
CA ARG A 1000 -37.22 3.93 -0.31
C ARG A 1000 -37.38 5.35 -0.85
N LEU A 1001 -37.92 6.25 -0.02
CA LEU A 1001 -38.05 7.65 -0.38
C LEU A 1001 -36.67 8.18 -0.75
N ALA A 1002 -36.58 8.84 -1.91
CA ALA A 1002 -35.34 9.50 -2.31
C ALA A 1002 -35.00 10.57 -1.28
N TYR A 1003 -33.92 10.36 -0.52
CA TYR A 1003 -33.40 11.36 0.40
C TYR A 1003 -32.75 12.47 -0.41
N SER A 1004 -33.51 13.53 -0.70
CA SER A 1004 -32.98 14.76 -1.26
C SER A 1004 -32.20 15.51 -0.18
N GLY A 1005 -30.87 15.35 -0.17
CA GLY A 1005 -29.98 16.19 0.63
C GLY A 1005 -30.12 17.67 0.26
N PRO A 1006 -29.71 18.59 1.15
CA PRO A 1006 -29.87 20.02 0.92
C PRO A 1006 -28.98 20.51 -0.23
N ALA A 1007 -29.60 21.06 -1.28
CA ALA A 1007 -28.89 21.89 -2.23
C ALA A 1007 -28.65 23.26 -1.59
N GLU A 1008 -27.38 23.62 -1.37
CA GLU A 1008 -27.02 24.95 -0.86
C GLU A 1008 -27.39 26.04 -1.86
N THR A 1009 -28.04 27.10 -1.38
CA THR A 1009 -28.43 28.25 -2.21
C THR A 1009 -27.41 29.37 -2.08
N ASP A 1010 -26.39 29.36 -2.95
CA ASP A 1010 -25.51 30.52 -3.08
C ASP A 1010 -26.22 31.64 -3.88
N ALA A 1011 -25.99 32.91 -3.50
CA ALA A 1011 -26.96 33.98 -3.78
C ALA A 1011 -26.35 35.28 -4.35
N ALA A 1012 -26.32 35.40 -5.69
CA ALA A 1012 -26.00 36.66 -6.38
C ALA A 1012 -26.68 36.85 -7.76
N SER A 1013 -26.88 38.13 -8.13
CA SER A 1013 -27.07 38.66 -9.52
C SER A 1013 -28.14 38.06 -10.46
N GLY A 1014 -29.42 38.38 -10.21
CA GLY A 1014 -30.17 39.41 -10.97
C GLY A 1014 -30.47 39.32 -12.49
N VAL A 1015 -31.78 39.45 -12.79
CA VAL A 1015 -32.45 40.15 -13.93
C VAL A 1015 -32.93 39.33 -15.17
N ALA A 1016 -34.24 39.51 -15.48
CA ALA A 1016 -35.04 39.14 -16.68
C ALA A 1016 -35.20 37.63 -17.01
N ALA A 1017 -36.39 36.99 -17.05
CA ALA A 1017 -37.69 37.25 -17.71
C ALA A 1017 -37.76 36.72 -19.18
N ALA A 1018 -38.79 36.00 -19.66
CA ALA A 1018 -40.10 35.67 -19.07
C ALA A 1018 -40.80 34.38 -19.59
N ALA A 1019 -41.58 33.75 -18.70
CA ALA A 1019 -42.95 33.22 -18.85
C ALA A 1019 -43.35 32.05 -19.81
N SER A 1020 -43.87 30.95 -19.21
CA SER A 1020 -45.16 30.34 -19.63
C SER A 1020 -45.82 29.40 -18.56
N GLN A 1021 -46.79 29.95 -17.82
CA GLN A 1021 -48.04 29.33 -17.32
C GLN A 1021 -48.06 27.95 -16.57
N ARG A 1022 -48.34 28.00 -15.25
CA ARG A 1022 -49.29 27.11 -14.52
C ARG A 1022 -50.55 27.94 -14.14
N PRO A 1023 -51.67 27.37 -13.67
CA PRO A 1023 -51.91 27.18 -12.21
C PRO A 1023 -52.82 25.94 -11.89
N ARG A 1024 -53.06 25.40 -10.67
CA ARG A 1024 -53.59 25.89 -9.36
C ARG A 1024 -53.50 24.71 -8.34
N GLN A 1025 -53.69 24.77 -7.01
CA GLN A 1025 -53.68 25.82 -5.96
C GLN A 1025 -53.52 25.14 -4.57
N ASP A 1026 -52.96 25.84 -3.58
CA ASP A 1026 -52.87 25.47 -2.14
C ASP A 1026 -54.14 25.94 -1.37
N PRO A 1027 -54.56 25.27 -0.25
CA PRO A 1027 -54.28 25.84 1.08
C PRO A 1027 -54.12 24.85 2.28
N ARG A 1028 -52.91 24.85 2.89
CA ARG A 1028 -52.61 24.89 4.37
C ARG A 1028 -53.07 23.74 5.31
N GLY A 1029 -52.20 23.29 6.25
CA GLY A 1029 -52.69 22.42 7.37
C GLY A 1029 -51.76 21.80 8.45
N ALA A 1030 -50.80 22.52 9.04
CA ALA A 1030 -50.18 22.32 10.38
C ALA A 1030 -49.97 20.91 11.05
N ARG A 1031 -48.69 20.62 11.37
CA ARG A 1031 -48.12 20.06 12.64
C ARG A 1031 -48.33 18.58 13.10
N LEU A 1032 -47.16 17.95 13.29
CA LEU A 1032 -46.70 17.08 14.41
C LEU A 1032 -47.04 15.57 14.47
N ASP A 1033 -45.96 14.82 14.73
CA ASP A 1033 -45.76 13.41 15.14
C ASP A 1033 -46.43 13.07 16.51
N PRO A 1034 -46.51 11.79 17.01
CA PRO A 1034 -45.57 10.69 16.74
C PRO A 1034 -46.05 9.21 16.75
N VAL A 1035 -45.11 8.33 16.34
CA VAL A 1035 -44.74 6.96 16.80
C VAL A 1035 -45.79 6.09 17.54
N GLY A 1036 -45.96 4.83 17.11
CA GLY A 1036 -46.68 3.76 17.84
C GLY A 1036 -46.20 2.34 17.51
N VAL A 1037 -45.88 1.55 18.55
CA VAL A 1037 -45.25 0.20 18.50
C VAL A 1037 -46.31 -0.93 18.64
N ALA A 1038 -46.06 -2.17 18.13
CA ALA A 1038 -46.14 -3.44 18.91
C ALA A 1038 -46.49 -4.77 18.17
N ALA A 1039 -45.60 -5.77 18.35
CA ALA A 1039 -45.82 -7.13 18.90
C ALA A 1039 -46.39 -8.34 18.10
N SER A 1040 -45.78 -9.50 18.43
CA SER A 1040 -46.32 -10.88 18.51
C SER A 1040 -46.48 -11.76 17.23
N ALA A 1041 -46.38 -13.10 17.28
CA ALA A 1041 -45.73 -14.03 18.24
C ALA A 1041 -45.84 -15.52 17.80
N ARG A 1042 -44.76 -16.33 18.01
CA ARG A 1042 -44.72 -17.83 17.98
C ARG A 1042 -44.97 -18.47 16.57
N THR A 1043 -44.69 -19.75 16.29
CA THR A 1043 -44.46 -20.97 17.10
C THR A 1043 -43.40 -21.92 16.53
N ALA A 1044 -42.79 -22.73 17.41
CA ALA A 1044 -42.39 -24.13 17.21
C ALA A 1044 -41.25 -24.50 16.22
N ARG A 1045 -40.04 -24.61 16.80
CA ARG A 1045 -39.20 -25.84 16.86
C ARG A 1045 -40.01 -27.15 16.99
N PRO A 1046 -39.48 -28.35 16.68
CA PRO A 1046 -38.14 -28.84 17.07
C PRO A 1046 -37.32 -29.47 15.91
N GLU A 1047 -35.99 -29.31 15.89
CA GLU A 1047 -34.93 -30.17 16.50
C GLU A 1047 -34.68 -31.44 15.65
N GLU A 1048 -33.44 -31.87 15.37
CA GLU A 1048 -32.11 -31.40 15.86
C GLU A 1048 -31.05 -31.58 14.66
N ASP A 1049 -29.71 -31.34 14.62
CA ASP A 1049 -28.54 -32.15 15.14
C ASP A 1049 -28.21 -33.31 14.06
N SER A 1050 -27.10 -34.04 13.67
CA SER A 1050 -25.64 -34.40 13.98
C SER A 1050 -24.61 -34.25 12.81
N GLY A 1051 -23.32 -34.70 12.83
CA GLY A 1051 -22.36 -35.29 13.82
C GLY A 1051 -22.15 -36.84 13.80
N GLY A 1052 -20.94 -37.44 13.86
CA GLY A 1052 -19.56 -36.94 13.73
C GLY A 1052 -18.45 -37.87 14.31
N ILE A 1053 -17.21 -37.36 14.33
CA ILE A 1053 -15.93 -37.84 14.94
C ILE A 1053 -15.44 -39.30 14.81
N ALA A 1054 -14.17 -39.42 14.41
CA ALA A 1054 -13.13 -40.18 15.15
C ALA A 1054 -11.75 -39.56 14.88
N SER A 1055 -10.95 -39.28 15.92
CA SER A 1055 -9.58 -38.74 15.76
C SER A 1055 -8.53 -39.85 15.62
N GLY A 1056 -7.51 -39.66 14.75
CA GLY A 1056 -6.48 -40.68 14.52
C GLY A 1056 -5.22 -40.16 13.81
N ALA A 1057 -4.09 -40.13 14.52
CA ALA A 1057 -2.83 -39.61 13.97
C ALA A 1057 -2.09 -40.63 13.08
N ALA A 1058 -1.76 -40.23 11.85
CA ALA A 1058 -0.92 -40.98 10.93
C ALA A 1058 0.19 -40.10 10.33
N ALA A 1059 1.32 -40.71 9.96
CA ALA A 1059 2.53 -40.00 9.57
C ALA A 1059 2.63 -39.72 8.05
N GLY A 1060 3.15 -38.53 7.72
CA GLY A 1060 4.09 -38.35 6.60
C GLY A 1060 3.60 -38.69 5.19
N MET A 1061 2.77 -37.83 4.62
CA MET A 1061 2.70 -37.62 3.17
C MET A 1061 3.36 -36.27 2.82
N GLY A 1062 4.09 -36.22 1.71
CA GLY A 1062 4.47 -34.95 1.10
C GLY A 1062 3.26 -34.35 0.37
N GLY A 1063 2.90 -33.11 0.66
CA GLY A 1063 1.86 -32.42 -0.11
C GLY A 1063 2.29 -32.23 -1.57
N PRO A 1064 1.35 -32.24 -2.53
CA PRO A 1064 1.66 -31.98 -3.93
C PRO A 1064 2.15 -30.54 -4.13
N ASP A 1065 2.88 -30.33 -5.23
CA ASP A 1065 3.41 -29.03 -5.63
C ASP A 1065 2.24 -28.06 -5.99
N PRO A 1066 2.20 -26.82 -5.45
CA PRO A 1066 1.17 -25.84 -5.80
C PRO A 1066 1.15 -25.43 -7.28
N ALA A 1067 2.14 -25.83 -8.09
CA ALA A 1067 2.12 -25.67 -9.56
C ALA A 1067 1.00 -26.46 -10.28
N SER A 1068 0.15 -27.21 -9.56
CA SER A 1068 -1.01 -27.93 -10.12
C SER A 1068 -2.21 -27.04 -10.47
N LEU A 1069 -2.28 -25.82 -9.92
CA LEU A 1069 -3.33 -24.83 -10.23
C LEU A 1069 -2.82 -23.84 -11.29
N GLN A 1070 -2.98 -24.18 -12.57
CA GLN A 1070 -2.52 -23.34 -13.69
C GLN A 1070 -3.48 -22.17 -13.95
N THR A 1071 -2.96 -20.95 -14.00
CA THR A 1071 -3.65 -19.74 -14.49
C THR A 1071 -3.22 -19.43 -15.93
N ASN A 1072 -4.02 -18.64 -16.66
CA ASN A 1072 -3.83 -18.42 -18.09
C ASN A 1072 -3.18 -17.07 -18.44
N ARG A 1073 -2.52 -16.42 -17.46
CA ARG A 1073 -1.72 -15.21 -17.67
C ARG A 1073 -0.24 -15.55 -17.72
N GLY A 1074 0.47 -14.93 -18.66
CA GLY A 1074 1.93 -15.05 -18.78
C GLY A 1074 2.65 -14.37 -17.63
N GLY A 1075 2.76 -15.06 -16.49
CA GLY A 1075 3.70 -14.72 -15.41
C GLY A 1075 5.05 -15.39 -15.67
N SER A 1076 6.11 -14.62 -15.86
CA SER A 1076 7.46 -15.13 -16.14
C SER A 1076 8.18 -15.68 -14.90
N SER A 1077 7.50 -16.54 -14.15
CA SER A 1077 8.03 -17.27 -13.00
C SER A 1077 7.87 -18.78 -13.20
N SER A 1078 8.74 -19.34 -14.05
CA SER A 1078 9.09 -20.75 -13.91
C SER A 1078 9.51 -21.02 -12.47
N PRO A 1079 9.09 -22.14 -11.83
CA PRO A 1079 9.49 -22.44 -10.47
C PRO A 1079 11.02 -22.51 -10.40
N GLN A 1080 11.65 -21.52 -9.75
CA GLN A 1080 13.04 -21.68 -9.36
C GLN A 1080 13.06 -22.85 -8.37
N GLU A 1081 13.81 -23.90 -8.71
CA GLU A 1081 14.11 -24.98 -7.76
C GLU A 1081 14.48 -24.34 -6.42
N PRO A 1082 13.81 -24.72 -5.31
CA PRO A 1082 13.96 -23.99 -4.05
C PRO A 1082 15.43 -23.95 -3.69
N VAL A 1083 16.01 -22.73 -3.71
CA VAL A 1083 17.46 -22.53 -3.57
C VAL A 1083 17.85 -23.08 -2.22
N THR A 1084 18.39 -24.30 -2.25
CA THR A 1084 18.83 -25.03 -1.08
C THR A 1084 20.09 -24.36 -0.59
N VAL A 1085 19.89 -23.32 0.23
CA VAL A 1085 20.96 -22.62 0.95
C VAL A 1085 21.77 -23.70 1.66
N PRO A 1086 23.01 -23.99 1.21
CA PRO A 1086 23.74 -25.12 1.75
C PRO A 1086 24.07 -24.80 3.20
N ASP A 1087 23.63 -25.67 4.13
CA ASP A 1087 23.70 -25.49 5.58
C ASP A 1087 24.92 -24.65 5.99
N GLU A 1088 24.68 -23.42 6.48
CA GLU A 1088 25.78 -22.53 6.82
C GLU A 1088 26.67 -23.25 7.85
N PRO A 1089 27.97 -23.47 7.55
CA PRO A 1089 28.81 -24.36 8.33
C PRO A 1089 28.88 -23.85 9.77
N GLY A 1090 28.31 -24.64 10.67
CA GLY A 1090 28.09 -24.23 12.05
C GLY A 1090 29.37 -23.73 12.69
N ARG A 1091 29.23 -22.85 13.68
CA ARG A 1091 30.35 -22.03 14.21
C ARG A 1091 31.57 -22.86 14.69
N ASN A 1092 31.38 -24.16 14.95
CA ASN A 1092 32.39 -25.12 15.36
C ASN A 1092 32.82 -26.12 14.28
N ASP A 1093 32.30 -26.07 13.06
CA ASP A 1093 32.40 -27.16 12.09
C ASP A 1093 33.56 -26.93 11.10
N PRO A 1094 34.02 -27.96 10.35
CA PRO A 1094 35.10 -27.80 9.38
C PRO A 1094 34.77 -26.70 8.37
N CYS A 1095 35.67 -25.73 8.19
CA CYS A 1095 35.44 -24.66 7.22
C CYS A 1095 35.49 -25.22 5.79
N PRO A 1096 34.46 -24.99 4.94
CA PRO A 1096 34.32 -25.67 3.64
C PRO A 1096 35.43 -25.35 2.61
N CYS A 1097 36.28 -24.36 2.88
CA CYS A 1097 37.48 -24.07 2.08
C CYS A 1097 38.63 -25.12 2.22
N GLY A 1098 38.36 -26.29 2.80
CA GLY A 1098 39.35 -27.37 2.98
C GLY A 1098 40.48 -27.08 3.98
N SER A 1099 40.48 -25.94 4.66
CA SER A 1099 41.62 -25.46 5.47
C SER A 1099 41.94 -26.23 6.77
N GLY A 1100 41.21 -27.32 7.05
CA GLY A 1100 41.36 -28.14 8.27
C GLY A 1100 41.00 -27.43 9.58
N LYS A 1101 40.44 -26.21 9.52
CA LYS A 1101 40.14 -25.36 10.68
C LYS A 1101 38.64 -25.19 10.86
N LYS A 1102 38.19 -25.06 12.11
CA LYS A 1102 36.78 -24.76 12.43
C LYS A 1102 36.37 -23.39 11.87
N TYR A 1103 35.13 -23.24 11.37
CA TYR A 1103 34.64 -22.07 10.62
C TYR A 1103 34.99 -20.73 11.28
N LYS A 1104 34.73 -20.58 12.59
CA LYS A 1104 35.07 -19.37 13.39
C LYS A 1104 36.56 -19.00 13.49
N LYS A 1105 37.47 -19.84 13.02
CA LYS A 1105 38.92 -19.59 12.94
C LYS A 1105 39.44 -19.43 11.50
N CYS A 1106 38.53 -19.47 10.51
CA CYS A 1106 38.81 -19.21 9.11
C CYS A 1106 37.81 -18.15 8.59
N HIS A 1107 36.88 -18.48 7.69
CA HIS A 1107 35.96 -17.52 7.08
C HIS A 1107 34.95 -16.89 8.07
N GLY A 1108 34.47 -17.64 9.06
CA GLY A 1108 33.61 -17.13 10.14
C GLY A 1108 34.34 -16.27 11.20
N ARG A 1109 35.46 -15.63 10.84
CA ARG A 1109 36.29 -14.80 11.73
C ARG A 1109 36.11 -13.32 11.40
N ALA A 1110 35.13 -12.68 12.04
CA ALA A 1110 34.95 -11.23 11.99
C ALA A 1110 36.24 -10.47 12.38
N GLY A 1111 36.48 -9.33 11.74
CA GLY A 1111 37.63 -8.44 11.94
C GLY A 1111 37.32 -7.03 11.46
#